data_AF-A0A3R7PXI4-F1
#
_entry.id   AF-A0A3R7PXI4-F1
#
_cell.length_a   1.000
_cell.length_b   1.000
_cell.length_c   1.000
_cell.angle_alpha   90.00
_cell.angle_beta   90.00
_cell.angle_gamma   90.00
#
_symmetry.space_group_name_H-M   'P 1'
#
loop_
_entity.id
_entity.type
_entity.pdbx_description
1 polymer ?
#
loop_
_entity_poly.entity_id
_entity_poly.type
_entity_poly.pdbx_seq_one_letter_code
_entity_poly.pdbx_strand_id
1 'polypeptide(L)'
;MRFSSMARCASAGGCSLSGRLAALAQRVEEHIASRGTAAAAHDDGLWEQVLSTAHCARALKETDTALAVVFRLLRCGCRPSLKAVWPGLIRDLAPYSDIEANAVLAYPGVPEGPCSRRGVGPVPHAGGPEEAPALGSETEMADMPPLLRPTRETLLMTGGVVPLSARVPCSDGGALSVLIEAFCGACDAAEGGANEPTAAYLQEVAAAVVSALQPISATMLLTESSPLARALVRFFRLLLQFSTRQPGEQPRLAEHFAKGLTKLLPDNALGARIVLLFLAERHAEFGEEMVQLPLVRLAARAVRRHYEKHENFSCLRQLQDVSEAVDVTLQRNANSGNPLAVDAADEAALRLLLSLALLRAMRVEAASPDVFLGDAVDIVDRAPMTLSIEYELIVAKVQLLGLFLDDASSSGAIYDDLLQSLRAIVELRPREGVDGDTAAATDATQQVSGEAAGEAEEEEERKALERQQFQEAHRLVLTAFARSQLEERLNQAYTILVTHKYHGLVITKDAVNPLLDALSRRGDCRVFNIVDLCVLYSGSHIDYDTLIYLFRACRVARDFYRARTLYQLLREMIPGFLLRAPEAIKDALQELKILPPEPAHLFPASLAVDGDEAAAAVTYEGVLADEALTACQRGPIRELPTTHTHTLS
;
A
#
# COMPACT_ATOMS: atom_id res chain seq x y z
N MET A 1 13.21 -17.83 34.18
CA MET A 1 12.19 -18.81 33.73
C MET A 1 12.30 -18.89 32.21
N ARG A 2 12.56 -20.00 31.50
CA ARG A 2 12.60 -21.45 31.80
C ARG A 2 13.61 -22.11 30.83
N PHE A 3 14.72 -22.67 31.34
CA PHE A 3 15.63 -23.56 30.61
C PHE A 3 15.06 -25.00 30.42
N SER A 4 13.76 -25.19 30.62
CA SER A 4 13.11 -26.51 30.68
C SER A 4 12.51 -26.98 29.35
N SER A 5 12.53 -26.17 28.29
CA SER A 5 12.06 -26.56 26.95
C SER A 5 13.09 -27.39 26.17
N MET A 6 14.39 -27.26 26.49
CA MET A 6 15.47 -27.97 25.78
C MET A 6 15.56 -29.48 26.06
N ALA A 7 14.87 -30.01 27.08
CA ALA A 7 15.08 -31.38 27.54
C ALA A 7 14.31 -32.48 26.75
N ARG A 8 13.59 -32.17 25.67
CA ARG A 8 12.68 -33.15 25.00
C ARG A 8 13.06 -33.60 23.58
N CYS A 9 14.21 -33.20 23.03
CA CYS A 9 14.54 -33.47 21.60
C CYS A 9 15.70 -34.46 21.36
N ALA A 10 15.97 -35.37 22.29
CA ALA A 10 17.10 -36.29 22.22
C ALA A 10 16.74 -37.66 21.60
N SER A 11 16.37 -37.72 20.31
CA SER A 11 16.51 -38.95 19.51
C SER A 11 16.16 -38.76 18.02
N ALA A 12 17.08 -38.21 17.21
CA ALA A 12 17.13 -38.44 15.76
C ALA A 12 18.54 -38.12 15.25
N GLY A 13 19.19 -39.08 14.58
CA GLY A 13 20.61 -39.09 14.18
C GLY A 13 20.99 -38.20 13.00
N GLY A 14 20.42 -37.00 12.91
CA GLY A 14 20.93 -35.89 12.09
C GLY A 14 20.99 -34.65 12.98
N CYS A 15 22.03 -33.81 12.88
CA CYS A 15 22.22 -32.64 13.76
C CYS A 15 21.02 -31.67 13.68
N SER A 16 20.00 -31.92 14.50
CA SER A 16 18.79 -31.11 14.62
C SER A 16 19.15 -29.69 15.03
N LEU A 17 18.33 -28.72 14.65
CA LEU A 17 18.52 -27.32 15.07
C LEU A 17 18.66 -27.21 16.59
N SER A 18 17.85 -27.96 17.34
CA SER A 18 17.93 -28.04 18.80
C SER A 18 19.30 -28.54 19.29
N GLY A 19 19.88 -29.55 18.64
CA GLY A 19 21.22 -30.04 18.97
C GLY A 19 22.31 -29.00 18.68
N ARG A 20 22.20 -28.29 17.55
CA ARG A 20 23.12 -27.19 17.20
C ARG A 20 23.02 -26.02 18.16
N LEU A 21 21.80 -25.62 18.53
CA LEU A 21 21.55 -24.55 19.49
C LEU A 21 22.04 -24.91 20.90
N ALA A 22 21.86 -26.16 21.33
CA ALA A 22 22.36 -26.64 22.61
C ALA A 22 23.90 -26.62 22.67
N ALA A 23 24.56 -27.14 21.62
CA ALA A 23 26.02 -27.09 21.50
C ALA A 23 26.55 -25.65 21.43
N LEU A 24 25.88 -24.79 20.68
CA LEU A 24 26.22 -23.37 20.59
C LEU A 24 26.06 -22.67 21.94
N ALA A 25 24.94 -22.88 22.64
CA ALA A 25 24.69 -22.30 23.95
C ALA A 25 25.74 -22.75 24.98
N GLN A 26 26.07 -24.04 25.01
CA GLN A 26 27.13 -24.56 25.89
C GLN A 26 28.48 -23.90 25.58
N ARG A 27 28.86 -23.81 24.30
CA ARG A 27 30.11 -23.16 23.90
C ARG A 27 30.13 -21.67 24.24
N VAL A 28 28.98 -20.99 24.15
CA VAL A 28 28.84 -19.58 24.57
C VAL A 28 29.03 -19.42 26.07
N GLU A 29 28.45 -20.31 26.89
CA GLU A 29 28.69 -20.30 28.34
C GLU A 29 30.16 -20.54 28.68
N GLU A 30 30.80 -21.52 28.04
CA GLU A 30 32.23 -21.82 28.22
C GLU A 30 33.10 -20.62 27.81
N HIS A 31 32.75 -19.95 26.72
CA HIS A 31 33.45 -18.74 26.25
C HIS A 31 33.26 -17.55 27.21
N ILE A 32 32.06 -17.34 27.75
CA ILE A 32 31.79 -16.27 28.72
C ILE A 32 32.49 -16.56 30.05
N ALA A 33 32.43 -17.80 30.53
CA ALA A 33 33.04 -18.22 31.80
C ALA A 33 34.58 -18.15 31.75
N SER A 34 35.19 -18.50 30.62
CA SER A 34 36.65 -18.47 30.44
C SER A 34 37.23 -17.06 30.28
N ARG A 35 36.43 -16.07 29.88
CA ARG A 35 36.89 -14.70 29.62
C ARG A 35 36.97 -13.78 30.84
N GLY A 36 36.18 -14.01 31.89
CA GLY A 36 36.02 -13.02 32.96
C GLY A 36 35.58 -11.64 32.44
N THR A 37 35.76 -10.56 33.23
CA THR A 37 35.37 -9.18 32.86
C THR A 37 36.36 -8.45 31.92
N ALA A 38 37.37 -9.13 31.37
CA ALA A 38 38.40 -8.50 30.55
C ALA A 38 38.07 -8.60 29.04
N ALA A 39 37.85 -7.45 28.41
CA ALA A 39 37.52 -7.30 26.99
C ALA A 39 38.75 -7.48 26.06
N ALA A 40 38.58 -8.15 24.90
CA ALA A 40 39.12 -7.77 23.57
C ALA A 40 39.46 -8.92 22.57
N ALA A 41 39.41 -10.21 22.92
CA ALA A 41 39.78 -11.28 21.96
C ALA A 41 38.64 -11.67 20.99
N HIS A 42 38.71 -11.30 19.71
CA HIS A 42 37.69 -11.68 18.72
C HIS A 42 37.77 -13.20 18.47
N ASP A 43 36.73 -13.95 18.87
CA ASP A 43 36.60 -15.38 18.51
C ASP A 43 35.74 -15.49 17.25
N ASP A 44 36.38 -15.26 16.10
CA ASP A 44 35.72 -15.36 14.78
C ASP A 44 35.14 -16.77 14.57
N GLY A 45 35.75 -17.81 15.14
CA GLY A 45 35.26 -19.19 15.05
C GLY A 45 33.95 -19.43 15.79
N LEU A 46 33.69 -18.73 16.90
CA LEU A 46 32.39 -18.76 17.57
C LEU A 46 31.31 -18.09 16.71
N TRP A 47 31.62 -16.94 16.13
CA TRP A 47 30.66 -16.17 15.32
C TRP A 47 30.33 -16.84 13.98
N GLU A 48 31.28 -17.55 13.36
CA GLU A 48 31.00 -18.40 12.19
C GLU A 48 29.99 -19.51 12.52
N GLN A 49 30.08 -20.11 13.72
CA GLN A 49 29.11 -21.10 14.19
C GLN A 49 27.75 -20.49 14.49
N VAL A 50 27.72 -19.28 15.06
CA VAL A 50 26.48 -18.50 15.23
C VAL A 50 25.82 -18.25 13.87
N LEU A 51 26.56 -17.80 12.85
CA LEU A 51 26.04 -17.58 11.51
C LEU A 51 25.49 -18.85 10.86
N SER A 52 26.24 -19.96 10.94
CA SER A 52 25.78 -21.23 10.41
C SER A 52 24.48 -21.69 11.09
N THR A 53 24.37 -21.48 12.40
CA THR A 53 23.18 -21.81 13.17
C THR A 53 22.01 -20.87 12.84
N ALA A 54 22.29 -19.56 12.66
CA ALA A 54 21.31 -18.57 12.26
C ALA A 54 20.70 -18.86 10.88
N HIS A 55 21.54 -19.27 9.92
CA HIS A 55 21.06 -19.66 8.60
C HIS A 55 20.11 -20.88 8.66
N CYS A 56 20.46 -21.90 9.46
CA CYS A 56 19.58 -23.05 9.69
C CYS A 56 18.31 -22.68 10.45
N ALA A 57 18.40 -21.79 11.43
CA ALA A 57 17.25 -21.26 12.17
C ALA A 57 16.28 -20.51 11.25
N ARG A 58 16.80 -19.70 10.32
CA ARG A 58 16.01 -19.02 9.29
C ARG A 58 15.30 -20.01 8.38
N ALA A 59 16.01 -21.02 7.88
CA ALA A 59 15.46 -22.05 6.99
C ALA A 59 14.28 -22.81 7.65
N LEU A 60 14.32 -22.93 8.98
CA LEU A 60 13.27 -23.55 9.78
C LEU A 60 12.25 -22.55 10.35
N LYS A 61 12.41 -21.25 10.10
CA LYS A 61 11.58 -20.15 10.65
C LYS A 61 11.50 -20.20 12.20
N GLU A 62 12.62 -20.55 12.84
CA GLU A 62 12.79 -20.68 14.31
C GLU A 62 14.00 -19.87 14.78
N THR A 63 13.90 -18.54 14.73
CA THR A 63 15.04 -17.65 15.01
C THR A 63 15.18 -17.23 16.46
N ASP A 64 14.13 -17.35 17.28
CA ASP A 64 14.08 -16.80 18.65
C ASP A 64 15.20 -17.31 19.58
N THR A 65 15.45 -18.62 19.57
CA THR A 65 16.50 -19.21 20.43
C THR A 65 17.90 -18.81 19.95
N ALA A 66 18.14 -18.78 18.63
CA ALA A 66 19.41 -18.31 18.07
C ALA A 66 19.64 -16.82 18.41
N LEU A 67 18.59 -16.03 18.34
CA LEU A 67 18.59 -14.60 18.62
C LEU A 67 18.82 -14.30 20.11
N ALA A 68 18.25 -15.10 21.02
CA ALA A 68 18.53 -15.03 22.46
C ALA A 68 20.01 -15.30 22.78
N VAL A 69 20.64 -16.27 22.09
CA VAL A 69 22.08 -16.55 22.22
C VAL A 69 22.91 -15.35 21.72
N VAL A 70 22.55 -14.77 20.58
CA VAL A 70 23.21 -13.57 20.04
C VAL A 70 23.08 -12.39 21.01
N PHE A 71 21.89 -12.13 21.53
CA PHE A 71 21.68 -11.03 22.49
C PHE A 71 22.42 -11.25 23.79
N ARG A 72 22.57 -12.50 24.24
CA ARG A 72 23.41 -12.82 25.39
C ARG A 72 24.87 -12.47 25.13
N LEU A 73 25.41 -12.87 23.99
CA LEU A 73 26.79 -12.53 23.59
C LEU A 73 26.98 -11.01 23.55
N LEU A 74 26.07 -10.28 22.89
CA LEU A 74 26.16 -8.83 22.77
C LEU A 74 26.08 -8.11 24.14
N ARG A 75 25.19 -8.55 25.04
CA ARG A 75 25.07 -8.02 26.41
C ARG A 75 26.30 -8.29 27.26
N CYS A 76 27.01 -9.39 27.02
CA CYS A 76 28.28 -9.71 27.67
C CYS A 76 29.49 -8.97 27.06
N GLY A 77 29.27 -8.04 26.11
CA GLY A 77 30.33 -7.29 25.45
C GLY A 77 31.09 -8.09 24.38
N CYS A 78 30.66 -9.31 24.07
CA CYS A 78 31.18 -10.08 22.94
C CYS A 78 30.56 -9.54 21.66
N ARG A 79 31.36 -8.87 20.83
CA ARG A 79 30.94 -8.35 19.52
C ARG A 79 31.64 -9.12 18.40
N PRO A 80 30.96 -9.39 17.26
CA PRO A 80 31.62 -9.96 16.10
C PRO A 80 32.52 -8.95 15.41
N SER A 81 33.48 -9.45 14.63
CA SER A 81 34.34 -8.61 13.77
C SER A 81 33.52 -7.91 12.68
N LEU A 82 33.92 -6.69 12.32
CA LEU A 82 33.31 -5.84 11.29
C LEU A 82 33.67 -6.28 9.85
N LYS A 83 33.70 -7.59 9.59
CA LYS A 83 34.18 -8.16 8.31
C LYS A 83 33.15 -8.98 7.55
N ALA A 84 32.31 -9.78 8.22
CA ALA A 84 31.36 -10.66 7.51
C ALA A 84 30.09 -11.02 8.30
N VAL A 85 30.07 -10.83 9.62
CA VAL A 85 29.05 -11.45 10.47
C VAL A 85 27.73 -10.66 10.50
N TRP A 86 27.80 -9.34 10.60
CA TRP A 86 26.61 -8.50 10.78
C TRP A 86 25.53 -8.62 9.69
N PRO A 87 25.87 -8.58 8.37
CA PRO A 87 24.87 -8.75 7.32
C PRO A 87 24.07 -10.06 7.47
N GLY A 88 24.77 -11.17 7.77
CA GLY A 88 24.16 -12.48 7.97
C GLY A 88 23.23 -12.52 9.18
N LEU A 89 23.66 -11.98 10.33
CA LEU A 89 22.84 -11.93 11.54
C LEU A 89 21.55 -11.13 11.33
N ILE A 90 21.67 -9.94 10.73
CA ILE A 90 20.52 -9.06 10.47
C ILE A 90 19.54 -9.74 9.52
N ARG A 91 20.04 -10.20 8.37
CA ARG A 91 19.20 -10.78 7.31
C ARG A 91 18.54 -12.09 7.74
N ASP A 92 19.23 -12.92 8.51
CA ASP A 92 18.79 -14.29 8.78
C ASP A 92 18.00 -14.43 10.10
N LEU A 93 18.22 -13.57 11.10
CA LEU A 93 17.55 -13.69 12.40
C LEU A 93 16.40 -12.69 12.62
N ALA A 94 16.47 -11.48 12.07
CA ALA A 94 15.48 -10.44 12.35
C ALA A 94 14.06 -10.71 11.80
N PRO A 95 13.87 -11.27 10.59
CA PRO A 95 12.53 -11.39 9.99
C PRO A 95 11.52 -12.24 10.79
N TYR A 96 12.00 -13.25 11.50
CA TYR A 96 11.16 -14.22 12.21
C TYR A 96 11.28 -14.08 13.74
N SER A 97 11.78 -12.95 14.24
CA SER A 97 11.82 -12.70 15.68
C SER A 97 10.40 -12.54 16.24
N ASP A 98 10.19 -13.00 17.48
CA ASP A 98 9.00 -12.74 18.30
C ASP A 98 7.75 -13.55 17.91
N ILE A 99 7.92 -14.64 17.18
CA ILE A 99 6.82 -15.56 16.81
C ILE A 99 6.33 -16.35 18.03
N GLU A 100 7.22 -16.74 18.95
CA GLU A 100 6.85 -17.48 20.16
C GLU A 100 6.00 -16.67 21.16
N ALA A 101 6.00 -15.33 21.08
CA ALA A 101 5.11 -14.49 21.90
C ALA A 101 3.64 -14.56 21.43
N ASN A 102 3.40 -14.98 20.18
CA ASN A 102 2.08 -14.99 19.54
C ASN A 102 1.61 -16.37 19.03
N ALA A 103 2.47 -17.40 19.02
CA ALA A 103 2.14 -18.75 18.57
C ALA A 103 2.24 -19.77 19.71
N VAL A 104 1.12 -20.39 20.08
CA VAL A 104 1.05 -21.44 21.10
C VAL A 104 1.23 -22.80 20.43
N LEU A 105 2.32 -23.50 20.79
CA LEU A 105 2.69 -24.90 20.48
C LEU A 105 3.16 -25.18 19.03
N ALA A 106 4.35 -25.80 18.89
CA ALA A 106 4.93 -26.22 17.61
C ALA A 106 5.48 -27.66 17.65
N TYR A 107 5.41 -28.35 16.50
CA TYR A 107 6.03 -29.65 16.22
C TYR A 107 7.34 -29.41 15.42
N PRO A 108 8.40 -30.24 15.59
CA PRO A 108 9.65 -30.09 14.85
C PRO A 108 9.46 -30.28 13.35
N GLY A 109 9.84 -29.27 12.57
CA GLY A 109 9.79 -29.27 11.11
C GLY A 109 11.08 -29.82 10.50
N VAL A 110 10.97 -30.40 9.31
CA VAL A 110 12.11 -30.82 8.50
C VAL A 110 12.52 -29.62 7.64
N PRO A 111 13.81 -29.27 7.54
CA PRO A 111 14.25 -28.12 6.75
C PRO A 111 13.89 -28.31 5.28
N GLU A 112 13.29 -27.28 4.69
CA GLU A 112 13.06 -27.22 3.25
C GLU A 112 14.39 -26.91 2.55
N GLY A 113 14.92 -27.92 1.86
CA GLY A 113 16.04 -27.77 0.92
C GLY A 113 17.40 -28.31 1.41
N PRO A 114 18.22 -28.84 0.48
CA PRO A 114 19.54 -29.36 0.81
C PRO A 114 20.51 -28.21 1.13
N CYS A 115 21.10 -28.26 2.32
CA CYS A 115 22.29 -27.48 2.71
C CYS A 115 23.50 -27.89 1.84
N SER A 116 23.60 -27.35 0.62
CA SER A 116 24.80 -27.49 -0.20
C SER A 116 25.67 -26.24 -0.12
N ARG A 117 26.83 -26.38 0.54
CA ARG A 117 27.97 -25.46 0.47
C ARG A 117 28.26 -25.10 -1.00
N ARG A 118 28.04 -23.85 -1.38
CA ARG A 118 28.45 -23.32 -2.70
C ARG A 118 29.94 -22.98 -2.65
N GLY A 119 30.77 -23.98 -2.97
CA GLY A 119 32.18 -23.78 -3.34
C GLY A 119 32.28 -23.38 -4.82
N VAL A 120 33.27 -22.56 -5.13
CA VAL A 120 33.54 -21.95 -6.44
C VAL A 120 34.11 -22.96 -7.45
N GLY A 121 33.39 -23.16 -8.57
CA GLY A 121 33.85 -23.56 -9.92
C GLY A 121 34.24 -25.04 -10.18
N PRO A 122 34.43 -25.48 -11.46
CA PRO A 122 33.92 -24.97 -12.75
C PRO A 122 33.06 -26.03 -13.52
N VAL A 123 32.40 -25.56 -14.59
CA VAL A 123 31.58 -26.34 -15.56
C VAL A 123 32.41 -27.41 -16.30
N PRO A 124 31.78 -28.55 -16.67
CA PRO A 124 31.76 -28.92 -18.09
C PRO A 124 30.38 -29.44 -18.59
N HIS A 125 30.16 -29.24 -19.89
CA HIS A 125 28.98 -29.57 -20.72
C HIS A 125 28.79 -31.07 -21.04
N ALA A 126 27.61 -31.36 -21.63
CA ALA A 126 27.16 -32.50 -22.44
C ALA A 126 26.41 -33.60 -21.67
N GLY A 127 25.21 -34.08 -22.05
CA GLY A 127 24.30 -33.89 -23.19
C GLY A 127 23.06 -34.77 -22.96
N GLY A 128 21.88 -34.39 -23.47
CA GLY A 128 20.68 -35.26 -23.50
C GLY A 128 20.78 -36.35 -24.59
N PRO A 129 19.70 -37.07 -24.97
CA PRO A 129 18.29 -37.02 -24.52
C PRO A 129 17.65 -38.41 -24.22
N GLU A 130 16.47 -38.46 -23.60
CA GLU A 130 15.34 -39.35 -23.99
C GLU A 130 14.07 -39.08 -23.14
N GLU A 131 12.95 -38.96 -23.85
CA GLU A 131 11.55 -38.75 -23.40
C GLU A 131 11.00 -40.02 -22.70
N ALA A 132 9.99 -40.03 -21.83
CA ALA A 132 8.63 -39.52 -21.99
C ALA A 132 7.84 -39.69 -20.64
N PRO A 133 6.49 -39.50 -20.56
CA PRO A 133 5.86 -38.41 -19.80
C PRO A 133 4.89 -38.87 -18.68
N ALA A 134 4.45 -37.96 -17.80
CA ALA A 134 3.06 -37.81 -17.31
C ALA A 134 2.93 -37.01 -16.00
N LEU A 135 2.05 -35.99 -16.08
CA LEU A 135 1.06 -35.53 -15.10
C LEU A 135 1.51 -35.00 -13.71
N GLY A 136 1.18 -33.72 -13.49
CA GLY A 136 0.92 -33.17 -12.15
C GLY A 136 1.48 -31.77 -11.96
N SER A 137 0.82 -30.76 -12.53
CA SER A 137 1.13 -29.34 -12.33
C SER A 137 0.87 -28.92 -10.87
N GLU A 138 1.91 -28.88 -10.05
CA GLU A 138 1.89 -28.24 -8.71
C GLU A 138 1.96 -26.70 -8.79
N THR A 139 1.99 -26.13 -9.98
CA THR A 139 2.25 -24.70 -10.21
C THR A 139 1.02 -23.78 -10.10
N GLU A 140 -0.18 -24.30 -9.89
CA GLU A 140 -1.42 -23.48 -9.85
C GLU A 140 -1.97 -23.21 -8.43
N MET A 141 -1.40 -23.79 -7.37
CA MET A 141 -1.83 -23.51 -5.98
C MET A 141 -1.13 -22.33 -5.30
N ALA A 142 -0.12 -21.73 -5.94
CA ALA A 142 0.69 -20.67 -5.34
C ALA A 142 0.02 -19.28 -5.32
N ASP A 143 -1.03 -19.06 -6.13
CA ASP A 143 -1.67 -17.75 -6.31
C ASP A 143 -3.04 -17.60 -5.64
N MET A 144 -3.50 -18.60 -4.89
CA MET A 144 -4.73 -18.45 -4.10
C MET A 144 -4.39 -17.79 -2.75
N PRO A 145 -4.95 -16.61 -2.42
CA PRO A 145 -4.81 -16.07 -1.07
C PRO A 145 -5.36 -17.12 -0.08
N PRO A 146 -4.68 -17.34 1.06
CA PRO A 146 -5.10 -18.38 2.00
C PRO A 146 -6.56 -18.14 2.41
N LEU A 147 -7.38 -19.19 2.33
CA LEU A 147 -8.81 -19.21 2.69
C LEU A 147 -9.09 -18.63 4.09
N LEU A 148 -8.09 -18.69 4.97
CA LEU A 148 -8.05 -18.02 6.26
C LEU A 148 -6.77 -17.20 6.33
N ARG A 149 -6.91 -15.86 6.35
CA ARG A 149 -5.79 -15.01 6.75
C ARG A 149 -5.47 -15.32 8.22
N PRO A 150 -4.20 -15.57 8.58
CA PRO A 150 -3.80 -15.69 9.97
C PRO A 150 -3.85 -14.30 10.60
N THR A 151 -5.03 -13.91 11.10
CA THR A 151 -5.16 -12.76 11.99
C THR A 151 -5.02 -13.24 13.43
N ARG A 152 -4.78 -12.31 14.34
CA ARG A 152 -4.74 -12.58 15.78
C ARG A 152 -6.00 -13.31 16.25
N GLU A 153 -7.17 -12.98 15.70
CA GLU A 153 -8.44 -13.64 16.03
C GLU A 153 -8.49 -15.09 15.51
N THR A 154 -8.00 -15.34 14.29
CA THR A 154 -7.95 -16.69 13.72
C THR A 154 -6.99 -17.61 14.49
N LEU A 155 -5.87 -17.07 14.99
CA LEU A 155 -4.89 -17.80 15.80
C LEU A 155 -5.42 -18.12 17.21
N LEU A 156 -6.23 -17.22 17.79
CA LEU A 156 -6.91 -17.44 19.06
C LEU A 156 -8.01 -18.51 18.96
N MET A 157 -8.70 -18.59 17.81
CA MET A 157 -9.76 -19.56 17.57
C MET A 157 -9.29 -20.99 17.31
N THR A 158 -8.11 -21.18 16.71
CA THR A 158 -7.58 -22.52 16.35
C THR A 158 -6.66 -23.14 17.39
N GLY A 159 -6.51 -22.50 18.56
CA GLY A 159 -5.60 -22.97 19.61
C GLY A 159 -4.11 -22.74 19.30
N GLY A 160 -3.78 -21.85 18.35
CA GLY A 160 -2.42 -21.36 18.11
C GLY A 160 -1.50 -22.25 17.27
N VAL A 161 -1.99 -23.36 16.71
CA VAL A 161 -1.14 -24.33 15.99
C VAL A 161 -0.97 -23.91 14.52
N VAL A 162 0.18 -23.32 14.20
CA VAL A 162 0.60 -23.02 12.81
C VAL A 162 1.75 -23.97 12.43
N PRO A 163 1.62 -24.79 11.37
CA PRO A 163 2.74 -25.61 10.91
C PRO A 163 3.91 -24.72 10.51
N LEU A 164 5.14 -25.12 10.83
CA LEU A 164 6.35 -24.29 10.61
C LEU A 164 6.48 -23.84 9.16
N SER A 165 6.07 -24.66 8.19
CA SER A 165 6.03 -24.31 6.77
C SER A 165 5.09 -23.14 6.46
N ALA A 166 3.98 -23.00 7.18
CA ALA A 166 3.01 -21.92 7.03
C ALA A 166 3.31 -20.66 7.85
N ARG A 167 4.43 -20.60 8.58
CA ARG A 167 4.81 -19.38 9.33
C ARG A 167 5.12 -18.24 8.36
N VAL A 168 4.49 -17.10 8.63
CA VAL A 168 4.73 -15.82 7.96
C VAL A 168 5.58 -14.96 8.90
N PRO A 169 6.56 -14.19 8.37
CA PRO A 169 7.27 -13.17 9.15
C PRO A 169 6.28 -12.21 9.85
N CYS A 170 6.42 -12.01 11.15
CA CYS A 170 5.53 -11.12 11.92
C CYS A 170 6.25 -10.34 13.04
N SER A 171 7.56 -10.10 12.88
CA SER A 171 8.34 -9.28 13.81
C SER A 171 7.78 -7.86 13.89
N ASP A 172 7.81 -7.28 15.09
CA ASP A 172 7.54 -5.86 15.35
C ASP A 172 8.76 -4.97 15.05
N GLY A 173 9.88 -5.56 14.63
CA GLY A 173 11.13 -4.87 14.35
C GLY A 173 12.00 -4.62 15.58
N GLY A 174 11.59 -5.07 16.77
CA GLY A 174 12.33 -4.92 18.01
C GLY A 174 13.71 -5.60 17.93
N ALA A 175 13.77 -6.83 17.44
CA ALA A 175 15.05 -7.52 17.32
C ALA A 175 15.98 -6.88 16.28
N LEU A 176 15.42 -6.38 15.17
CA LEU A 176 16.15 -5.62 14.17
C LEU A 176 16.77 -4.36 14.78
N SER A 177 16.01 -3.63 15.61
CA SER A 177 16.50 -2.43 16.28
C SER A 177 17.72 -2.72 17.17
N VAL A 178 17.69 -3.81 17.95
CA VAL A 178 18.80 -4.21 18.83
C VAL A 178 20.04 -4.59 18.03
N LEU A 179 19.87 -5.31 16.92
CA LEU A 179 21.00 -5.70 16.05
C LEU A 179 21.63 -4.47 15.38
N ILE A 180 20.82 -3.53 14.89
CA ILE A 180 21.31 -2.28 14.30
C ILE A 180 22.06 -1.43 15.34
N GLU A 181 21.50 -1.26 16.53
CA GLU A 181 22.13 -0.51 17.63
C GLU A 181 23.47 -1.14 18.05
N ALA A 182 23.52 -2.47 18.17
CA ALA A 182 24.73 -3.19 18.52
C ALA A 182 25.80 -3.08 17.42
N PHE A 183 25.38 -3.11 16.14
CA PHE A 183 26.26 -2.86 15.00
C PHE A 183 26.83 -1.43 15.04
N CYS A 184 25.97 -0.41 15.18
CA CYS A 184 26.41 0.98 15.23
C CYS A 184 27.40 1.19 16.39
N GLY A 185 27.09 0.68 17.58
CA GLY A 185 28.00 0.77 18.71
C GLY A 185 29.33 0.01 18.51
N ALA A 186 29.37 -1.02 17.66
CA ALA A 186 30.61 -1.72 17.31
C ALA A 186 31.48 -0.90 16.36
N CYS A 187 30.87 -0.21 15.39
CA CYS A 187 31.55 0.73 14.50
C CYS A 187 32.10 1.94 15.26
N ASP A 188 31.31 2.54 16.16
CA ASP A 188 31.73 3.68 17.00
C ASP A 188 32.98 3.32 17.83
N ALA A 189 33.08 2.08 18.29
CA ALA A 189 34.23 1.59 19.06
C ALA A 189 35.46 1.25 18.20
N ALA A 190 35.30 1.14 16.88
CA ALA A 190 36.36 0.79 15.93
C ALA A 190 36.94 2.01 15.20
N GLU A 191 36.36 3.21 15.37
CA GLU A 191 36.82 4.43 14.71
C GLU A 191 38.30 4.72 15.02
N GLY A 192 39.11 4.90 13.97
CA GLY A 192 40.55 5.20 14.08
C GLY A 192 41.47 3.99 14.29
N GLY A 193 40.96 2.76 14.18
CA GLY A 193 41.75 1.52 14.28
C GLY A 193 41.83 0.71 12.97
N ALA A 194 42.70 -0.32 12.94
CA ALA A 194 42.89 -1.22 11.79
C ALA A 194 41.68 -2.09 11.41
N ASN A 195 40.56 -1.95 12.12
CA ASN A 195 39.32 -2.73 11.97
C ASN A 195 38.14 -1.87 11.46
N GLU A 196 38.40 -0.70 10.88
CA GLU A 196 37.36 0.14 10.29
C GLU A 196 36.63 -0.61 9.14
N PRO A 197 35.29 -0.56 9.07
CA PRO A 197 34.53 -1.26 8.03
C PRO A 197 34.83 -0.68 6.64
N THR A 198 34.79 -1.51 5.61
CA THR A 198 34.92 -1.04 4.22
C THR A 198 33.58 -0.54 3.67
N ALA A 199 33.61 0.31 2.65
CA ALA A 199 32.39 0.81 2.02
C ALA A 199 31.51 -0.32 1.45
N ALA A 200 32.13 -1.34 0.83
CA ALA A 200 31.43 -2.52 0.33
C ALA A 200 30.74 -3.30 1.46
N TYR A 201 31.39 -3.42 2.61
CA TYR A 201 30.81 -4.08 3.78
C TYR A 201 29.61 -3.32 4.34
N LEU A 202 29.71 -1.99 4.46
CA LEU A 202 28.57 -1.16 4.89
C LEU A 202 27.40 -1.24 3.90
N GLN A 203 27.68 -1.35 2.60
CA GLN A 203 26.65 -1.58 1.59
C GLN A 203 25.94 -2.92 1.78
N GLU A 204 26.68 -3.99 2.09
CA GLU A 204 26.10 -5.30 2.42
C GLU A 204 25.24 -5.26 3.68
N VAL A 205 25.68 -4.55 4.72
CA VAL A 205 24.89 -4.35 5.95
C VAL A 205 23.61 -3.56 5.63
N ALA A 206 23.70 -2.48 4.86
CA ALA A 206 22.54 -1.70 4.44
C ALA A 206 21.54 -2.55 3.63
N ALA A 207 22.03 -3.36 2.69
CA ALA A 207 21.20 -4.29 1.93
C ALA A 207 20.56 -5.36 2.83
N ALA A 208 21.29 -5.86 3.84
CA ALA A 208 20.76 -6.80 4.82
C ALA A 208 19.63 -6.19 5.68
N VAL A 209 19.77 -4.93 6.11
CA VAL A 209 18.72 -4.21 6.85
C VAL A 209 17.47 -4.06 5.98
N VAL A 210 17.61 -3.60 4.73
CA VAL A 210 16.49 -3.49 3.78
C VAL A 210 15.85 -4.86 3.53
N SER A 211 16.65 -5.90 3.31
CA SER A 211 16.16 -7.27 3.11
C SER A 211 15.44 -7.83 4.34
N ALA A 212 15.87 -7.46 5.55
CA ALA A 212 15.22 -7.87 6.78
C ALA A 212 13.89 -7.14 7.02
N LEU A 213 13.79 -5.86 6.62
CA LEU A 213 12.57 -5.06 6.72
C LEU A 213 11.49 -5.52 5.73
N GLN A 214 11.87 -5.97 4.54
CA GLN A 214 10.92 -6.34 3.47
C GLN A 214 9.81 -7.28 3.95
N PRO A 215 10.11 -8.44 4.55
CA PRO A 215 9.09 -9.38 5.00
C PRO A 215 8.21 -8.90 6.16
N ILE A 216 8.67 -7.92 6.94
CA ILE A 216 8.00 -7.48 8.19
C ILE A 216 7.32 -6.11 8.04
N SER A 217 7.51 -5.44 6.89
CA SER A 217 6.95 -4.12 6.58
C SER A 217 5.45 -4.01 6.89
N ALA A 218 4.65 -5.05 6.57
CA ALA A 218 3.20 -5.06 6.78
C ALA A 218 2.77 -5.21 8.26
N THR A 219 3.64 -5.72 9.14
CA THR A 219 3.33 -5.95 10.56
C THR A 219 3.92 -4.88 11.48
N MET A 220 4.78 -4.01 10.94
CA MET A 220 5.48 -3.00 11.71
C MET A 220 4.63 -1.77 11.98
N LEU A 221 4.59 -1.34 13.24
CA LEU A 221 4.04 -0.06 13.66
C LEU A 221 5.19 0.88 14.04
N LEU A 222 5.61 1.72 13.09
CA LEU A 222 6.65 2.71 13.34
C LEU A 222 6.05 4.03 13.81
N THR A 223 6.61 4.55 14.90
CA THR A 223 6.40 5.92 15.38
C THR A 223 7.74 6.63 15.49
N GLU A 224 7.73 7.96 15.61
CA GLU A 224 8.94 8.76 15.84
C GLU A 224 9.74 8.27 17.05
N SER A 225 9.04 7.84 18.10
CA SER A 225 9.64 7.31 19.32
C SER A 225 10.00 5.83 19.27
N SER A 226 9.64 5.11 18.20
CA SER A 226 9.85 3.66 18.13
C SER A 226 11.35 3.32 18.14
N PRO A 227 11.74 2.23 18.81
CA PRO A 227 13.15 1.85 18.93
C PRO A 227 13.77 1.57 17.56
N LEU A 228 12.99 1.00 16.63
CA LEU A 228 13.46 0.74 15.28
C LEU A 228 13.65 2.03 14.46
N ALA A 229 12.75 3.02 14.56
CA ALA A 229 12.96 4.30 13.88
C ALA A 229 14.26 4.97 14.36
N ARG A 230 14.51 5.01 15.67
CA ARG A 230 15.75 5.56 16.24
C ARG A 230 16.99 4.80 15.79
N ALA A 231 16.94 3.47 15.79
CA ALA A 231 18.03 2.63 15.32
C ALA A 231 18.35 2.88 13.83
N LEU A 232 17.32 3.01 12.98
CA LEU A 232 17.49 3.33 11.56
C LEU A 232 18.08 4.72 11.36
N VAL A 233 17.64 5.73 12.12
CA VAL A 233 18.22 7.08 12.08
C VAL A 233 19.68 7.08 12.54
N ARG A 234 20.03 6.33 13.60
CA ARG A 234 21.42 6.15 14.04
C ARG A 234 22.28 5.48 12.97
N PHE A 235 21.74 4.45 12.31
CA PHE A 235 22.43 3.78 11.20
C PHE A 235 22.64 4.72 10.01
N PHE A 236 21.65 5.58 9.70
CA PHE A 236 21.81 6.65 8.72
C PHE A 236 22.95 7.61 9.03
N ARG A 237 23.07 8.06 10.30
CA ARG A 237 24.19 8.91 10.75
C ARG A 237 25.54 8.25 10.47
N LEU A 238 25.66 6.95 10.79
CA LEU A 238 26.88 6.18 10.57
C LEU A 238 27.23 6.10 9.07
N LEU A 239 26.25 5.79 8.21
CA LEU A 239 26.47 5.72 6.76
C LEU A 239 26.91 7.07 6.20
N LEU A 240 26.29 8.18 6.65
CA LEU A 240 26.65 9.52 6.19
C LEU A 240 28.06 9.91 6.64
N GLN A 241 28.40 9.70 7.92
CA GLN A 241 29.73 10.00 8.45
C GLN A 241 30.83 9.26 7.68
N PHE A 242 30.58 7.99 7.34
CA PHE A 242 31.53 7.21 6.55
C PHE A 242 31.74 7.80 5.14
N SER A 243 30.66 8.19 4.45
CA SER A 243 30.74 8.84 3.13
C SER A 243 31.46 10.18 3.14
N THR A 244 31.45 10.92 4.26
CA THR A 244 32.19 12.20 4.37
C THR A 244 33.70 12.02 4.55
N ARG A 245 34.15 10.90 5.12
CA ARG A 245 35.56 10.68 5.49
C ARG A 245 36.45 10.29 4.33
N GLN A 246 35.89 9.81 3.23
CA GLN A 246 36.69 9.10 2.22
C GLN A 246 36.54 9.70 0.80
N PRO A 247 36.52 11.04 0.62
CA PRO A 247 36.18 11.72 -0.65
C PRO A 247 37.21 11.40 -1.75
N GLY A 248 36.89 10.47 -2.65
CA GLY A 248 37.84 10.06 -3.70
C GLY A 248 37.17 9.37 -4.87
N GLU A 249 36.32 8.38 -4.60
CA GLU A 249 35.48 7.66 -5.58
C GLU A 249 34.50 6.87 -4.72
N GLN A 250 33.35 7.46 -4.39
CA GLN A 250 32.65 7.09 -3.16
C GLN A 250 31.22 6.63 -3.38
N PRO A 251 30.87 5.40 -2.94
CA PRO A 251 29.51 4.91 -2.98
C PRO A 251 28.62 5.82 -2.13
N ARG A 252 27.52 6.29 -2.73
CA ARG A 252 26.48 7.10 -2.08
C ARG A 252 25.65 6.19 -1.16
N LEU A 253 26.26 5.67 -0.09
CA LEU A 253 25.69 4.63 0.78
C LEU A 253 24.40 5.10 1.45
N ALA A 254 24.40 6.32 2.01
CA ALA A 254 23.22 6.91 2.63
C ALA A 254 22.08 7.10 1.61
N GLU A 255 22.38 7.54 0.39
CA GLU A 255 21.37 7.69 -0.68
C GLU A 255 20.82 6.35 -1.14
N HIS A 256 21.68 5.34 -1.31
CA HIS A 256 21.26 4.00 -1.70
C HIS A 256 20.36 3.37 -0.63
N PHE A 257 20.72 3.52 0.64
CA PHE A 257 19.91 3.07 1.76
C PHE A 257 18.57 3.83 1.84
N ALA A 258 18.56 5.16 1.68
CA ALA A 258 17.34 5.96 1.61
C ALA A 258 16.43 5.52 0.47
N LYS A 259 16.97 5.32 -0.73
CA LYS A 259 16.22 4.83 -1.89
C LYS A 259 15.61 3.45 -1.62
N GLY A 260 16.35 2.55 -0.97
CA GLY A 260 15.83 1.25 -0.54
C GLY A 260 14.69 1.38 0.46
N LEU A 261 14.85 2.24 1.47
CA LEU A 261 13.86 2.45 2.52
C LEU A 261 12.56 3.08 1.99
N THR A 262 12.65 4.12 1.15
CA THR A 262 11.48 4.79 0.56
C THR A 262 10.72 3.88 -0.40
N LYS A 263 11.40 2.96 -1.10
CA LYS A 263 10.76 1.98 -1.98
C LYS A 263 10.09 0.84 -1.21
N LEU A 264 10.67 0.43 -0.09
CA LEU A 264 10.22 -0.72 0.69
C LEU A 264 9.09 -0.37 1.66
N LEU A 265 9.08 0.87 2.17
CA LEU A 265 8.03 1.39 3.04
C LEU A 265 7.28 2.54 2.34
N PRO A 266 6.62 2.27 1.20
CA PRO A 266 5.85 3.29 0.48
C PRO A 266 4.56 3.63 1.23
N ASP A 267 4.00 2.67 1.98
CA ASP A 267 2.77 2.84 2.73
C ASP A 267 2.87 4.07 3.63
N ASN A 268 2.02 5.04 3.35
CA ASN A 268 1.98 6.33 4.03
C ASN A 268 3.35 7.04 4.13
N ALA A 269 4.20 6.87 3.11
CA ALA A 269 5.54 7.44 3.02
C ALA A 269 6.45 7.13 4.24
N LEU A 270 6.24 6.02 4.95
CA LEU A 270 6.97 5.71 6.20
C LEU A 270 8.50 5.78 6.05
N GLY A 271 9.05 5.25 4.96
CA GLY A 271 10.48 5.32 4.69
C GLY A 271 10.98 6.76 4.52
N ALA A 272 10.20 7.61 3.86
CA ALA A 272 10.51 9.03 3.68
C ALA A 272 10.54 9.80 5.00
N ARG A 273 9.68 9.41 5.92
CA ARG A 273 9.48 10.10 7.20
C ARG A 273 10.62 9.81 8.17
N ILE A 274 11.22 8.61 8.09
CA ILE A 274 12.48 8.29 8.77
C ILE A 274 13.64 9.12 8.20
N VAL A 275 13.69 9.29 6.88
CA VAL A 275 14.72 10.14 6.23
C VAL A 275 14.56 11.60 6.64
N LEU A 276 13.32 12.12 6.69
CA LEU A 276 13.04 13.49 7.18
C LEU A 276 13.43 13.66 8.64
N LEU A 277 13.10 12.70 9.51
CA LEU A 277 13.50 12.72 10.91
C LEU A 277 15.03 12.80 11.05
N PHE A 278 15.76 11.99 10.28
CA PHE A 278 17.22 12.06 10.23
C PHE A 278 17.74 13.43 9.78
N LEU A 279 17.20 13.98 8.69
CA LEU A 279 17.63 15.27 8.15
C LEU A 279 17.37 16.42 9.14
N ALA A 280 16.20 16.41 9.80
CA ALA A 280 15.83 17.41 10.81
C ALA A 280 16.75 17.31 12.04
N GLU A 281 16.97 16.10 12.58
CA GLU A 281 17.88 15.89 13.72
C GLU A 281 19.32 16.32 13.37
N ARG A 282 19.81 15.99 12.17
CA ARG A 282 21.16 16.38 11.74
C ARG A 282 21.28 17.90 11.62
N HIS A 283 20.30 18.58 11.06
CA HIS A 283 20.32 20.04 10.94
C HIS A 283 20.28 20.71 12.32
N ALA A 284 19.47 20.19 13.25
CA ALA A 284 19.41 20.70 14.61
C ALA A 284 20.76 20.52 15.36
N GLU A 285 21.45 19.40 15.14
CA GLU A 285 22.76 19.13 15.73
C GLU A 285 23.89 19.94 15.07
N PHE A 286 23.83 20.16 13.74
CA PHE A 286 24.90 20.75 12.93
C PHE A 286 24.37 21.86 12.01
N GLY A 287 23.78 22.90 12.60
CA GLY A 287 23.14 24.00 11.84
C GLY A 287 24.06 24.79 10.90
N GLU A 288 25.38 24.63 11.01
CA GLU A 288 26.38 25.24 10.11
C GLU A 288 26.67 24.39 8.86
N GLU A 289 26.38 23.09 8.89
CA GLU A 289 26.62 22.19 7.76
C GLU A 289 25.54 22.36 6.67
N MET A 290 25.93 22.16 5.40
CA MET A 290 25.00 22.12 4.28
C MET A 290 24.19 20.82 4.31
N VAL A 291 22.88 20.92 4.07
CA VAL A 291 21.99 19.75 4.01
C VAL A 291 22.25 18.91 2.77
N GLN A 292 22.11 17.59 2.90
CA GLN A 292 22.25 16.62 1.80
C GLN A 292 21.04 16.68 0.85
N LEU A 293 21.13 17.53 -0.18
CA LEU A 293 20.06 17.77 -1.16
C LEU A 293 19.51 16.49 -1.84
N PRO A 294 20.33 15.46 -2.18
CA PRO A 294 19.82 14.22 -2.76
C PRO A 294 18.85 13.47 -1.83
N LEU A 295 19.14 13.44 -0.52
CA LEU A 295 18.26 12.80 0.48
C LEU A 295 16.95 13.57 0.64
N VAL A 296 17.02 14.91 0.62
CA VAL A 296 15.83 15.79 0.63
C VAL A 296 14.94 15.49 -0.57
N ARG A 297 15.52 15.38 -1.78
CA ARG A 297 14.77 15.06 -3.01
C ARG A 297 14.03 13.72 -2.89
N LEU A 298 14.71 12.68 -2.40
CA LEU A 298 14.09 11.35 -2.21
C LEU A 298 12.93 11.40 -1.21
N ALA A 299 13.13 12.03 -0.06
CA ALA A 299 12.12 12.12 0.97
C ALA A 299 10.90 12.95 0.53
N ALA A 300 11.11 14.14 -0.03
CA ALA A 300 10.03 15.01 -0.49
C ALA A 300 9.19 14.37 -1.60
N ARG A 301 9.83 13.66 -2.55
CA ARG A 301 9.11 12.89 -3.59
C ARG A 301 8.20 11.83 -2.99
N ALA A 302 8.71 11.05 -2.05
CA ALA A 302 7.95 9.97 -1.43
C ALA A 302 6.79 10.51 -0.58
N VAL A 303 6.99 11.62 0.15
CA VAL A 303 5.90 12.31 0.87
C VAL A 303 4.82 12.82 -0.10
N ARG A 304 5.21 13.54 -1.17
CA ARG A 304 4.28 14.03 -2.18
C ARG A 304 3.40 12.91 -2.76
N ARG A 305 3.97 11.73 -2.99
CA ARG A 305 3.29 10.60 -3.65
C ARG A 305 2.39 9.80 -2.70
N HIS A 306 2.90 9.45 -1.53
CA HIS A 306 2.32 8.38 -0.73
C HIS A 306 1.78 8.83 0.62
N TYR A 307 1.97 10.09 1.03
CA TYR A 307 1.54 10.53 2.34
C TYR A 307 0.02 10.69 2.44
N GLU A 308 -0.57 10.06 3.46
CA GLU A 308 -2.00 10.01 3.76
C GLU A 308 -2.24 10.15 5.28
N LYS A 309 -3.49 10.33 5.70
CA LYS A 309 -3.82 10.70 7.09
C LYS A 309 -3.32 9.63 8.07
N HIS A 310 -2.43 10.02 8.97
CA HIS A 310 -1.87 9.12 9.98
C HIS A 310 -1.50 9.88 11.26
N GLU A 311 -2.12 9.49 12.36
CA GLU A 311 -2.11 10.29 13.60
C GLU A 311 -0.84 10.09 14.44
N ASN A 312 -0.20 8.92 14.36
CA ASN A 312 0.81 8.51 15.35
C ASN A 312 2.26 8.86 14.99
N PHE A 313 2.47 9.40 13.81
CA PHE A 313 3.77 9.79 13.33
C PHE A 313 3.44 10.85 12.25
N SER A 314 3.65 12.12 12.57
CA SER A 314 3.50 13.26 11.65
C SER A 314 4.82 13.46 10.89
N CYS A 315 4.79 14.16 9.76
CA CYS A 315 6.01 14.63 9.11
C CYS A 315 5.98 16.12 8.75
N LEU A 316 4.87 16.83 8.96
CA LEU A 316 4.75 18.25 8.63
C LEU A 316 5.85 19.08 9.30
N ARG A 317 6.05 18.91 10.62
CA ARG A 317 7.06 19.68 11.36
C ARG A 317 8.47 19.39 10.84
N GLN A 318 8.83 18.11 10.71
CA GLN A 318 10.15 17.73 10.20
C GLN A 318 10.37 18.22 8.76
N LEU A 319 9.32 18.26 7.93
CA LEU A 319 9.40 18.76 6.56
C LEU A 319 9.55 20.29 6.51
N GLN A 320 8.90 21.03 7.42
CA GLN A 320 9.09 22.47 7.58
C GLN A 320 10.54 22.78 8.00
N ASP A 321 11.04 22.10 9.03
CA ASP A 321 12.42 22.25 9.52
C ASP A 321 13.43 21.96 8.38
N VAL A 322 13.21 20.90 7.60
CA VAL A 322 14.06 20.55 6.45
C VAL A 322 13.94 21.59 5.32
N SER A 323 12.75 22.15 5.07
CA SER A 323 12.58 23.19 4.05
C SER A 323 13.36 24.45 4.39
N GLU A 324 13.29 24.92 5.64
CA GLU A 324 14.08 26.06 6.11
C GLU A 324 15.58 25.78 6.00
N ALA A 325 16.00 24.58 6.40
CA ALA A 325 17.39 24.14 6.30
C ALA A 325 17.92 24.12 4.85
N VAL A 326 17.06 23.76 3.89
CA VAL A 326 17.37 23.78 2.45
C VAL A 326 17.56 25.21 1.95
N ASP A 327 16.69 26.16 2.34
CA ASP A 327 16.86 27.56 1.94
C ASP A 327 18.17 28.15 2.49
N VAL A 328 18.51 27.88 3.75
CA VAL A 328 19.81 28.25 4.33
C VAL A 328 20.97 27.61 3.56
N THR A 329 20.83 26.34 3.18
CA THR A 329 21.84 25.61 2.41
C THR A 329 22.06 26.22 1.03
N LEU A 330 20.99 26.55 0.31
CA LEU A 330 21.05 27.18 -1.02
C LEU A 330 21.66 28.57 -0.94
N GLN A 331 21.30 29.37 0.06
CA GLN A 331 21.88 30.69 0.28
C GLN A 331 23.39 30.59 0.58
N ARG A 332 23.80 29.66 1.45
CA ARG A 332 25.23 29.42 1.73
C ARG A 332 25.98 28.95 0.49
N ASN A 333 25.38 28.05 -0.29
CA ASN A 333 25.95 27.55 -1.54
C ASN A 333 26.20 28.69 -2.53
N ALA A 334 25.22 29.58 -2.74
CA ALA A 334 25.37 30.78 -3.58
C ALA A 334 26.49 31.71 -3.07
N ASN A 335 26.54 31.95 -1.76
CA ASN A 335 27.55 32.82 -1.15
C ASN A 335 28.98 32.22 -1.20
N SER A 336 29.10 30.90 -1.30
CA SER A 336 30.38 30.17 -1.26
C SER A 336 30.92 29.84 -2.65
N GLY A 337 30.33 30.40 -3.72
CA GLY A 337 30.75 30.16 -5.10
C GLY A 337 30.25 28.83 -5.68
N ASN A 338 29.09 28.35 -5.23
CA ASN A 338 28.40 27.14 -5.70
C ASN A 338 29.22 25.83 -5.57
N PRO A 339 29.73 25.47 -4.38
CA PRO A 339 30.45 24.21 -4.17
C PRO A 339 29.60 22.96 -4.43
N LEU A 340 28.27 23.05 -4.29
CA LEU A 340 27.35 21.94 -4.57
C LEU A 340 27.06 21.77 -6.07
N ALA A 341 27.57 22.66 -6.92
CA ALA A 341 27.34 22.66 -8.36
C ALA A 341 25.84 22.58 -8.76
N VAL A 342 24.98 23.22 -7.97
CA VAL A 342 23.53 23.28 -8.22
C VAL A 342 23.27 24.43 -9.17
N ASP A 343 22.58 24.16 -10.27
CA ASP A 343 22.15 25.21 -11.19
C ASP A 343 20.80 25.82 -10.77
N ALA A 344 20.41 26.93 -11.41
CA ALA A 344 19.18 27.63 -11.07
C ALA A 344 17.92 26.79 -11.38
N ALA A 345 17.98 25.88 -12.35
CA ALA A 345 16.86 25.03 -12.73
C ALA A 345 16.61 23.93 -11.68
N ASP A 346 17.67 23.29 -11.22
CA ASP A 346 17.68 22.30 -10.14
C ASP A 346 17.24 22.89 -8.80
N GLU A 347 17.66 24.13 -8.53
CA GLU A 347 17.24 24.88 -7.36
C GLU A 347 15.73 25.15 -7.39
N ALA A 348 15.22 25.66 -8.52
CA ALA A 348 13.79 25.90 -8.71
C ALA A 348 12.97 24.59 -8.62
N ALA A 349 13.45 23.51 -9.24
CA ALA A 349 12.81 22.20 -9.19
C ALA A 349 12.76 21.62 -7.77
N LEU A 350 13.83 21.79 -6.98
CA LEU A 350 13.87 21.36 -5.58
C LEU A 350 12.88 22.16 -4.72
N ARG A 351 12.84 23.49 -4.85
CA ARG A 351 11.88 24.33 -4.11
C ARG A 351 10.44 24.00 -4.45
N LEU A 352 10.14 23.78 -5.72
CA LEU A 352 8.81 23.34 -6.16
C LEU A 352 8.44 21.98 -5.56
N LEU A 353 9.36 21.01 -5.57
CA LEU A 353 9.13 19.69 -4.98
C LEU A 353 8.85 19.77 -3.47
N LEU A 354 9.61 20.58 -2.73
CA LEU A 354 9.39 20.81 -1.30
C LEU A 354 8.05 21.50 -1.03
N SER A 355 7.71 22.51 -1.83
CA SER A 355 6.41 23.19 -1.75
C SER A 355 5.24 22.22 -1.94
N LEU A 356 5.34 21.32 -2.92
CA LEU A 356 4.34 20.28 -3.17
C LEU A 356 4.24 19.26 -2.02
N ALA A 357 5.38 18.83 -1.47
CA ALA A 357 5.40 17.92 -0.34
C ALA A 357 4.81 18.58 0.93
N LEU A 358 5.11 19.85 1.16
CA LEU A 358 4.56 20.66 2.26
C LEU A 358 3.05 20.83 2.11
N LEU A 359 2.56 21.23 0.94
CA LEU A 359 1.12 21.34 0.69
C LEU A 359 0.39 20.02 0.95
N ARG A 360 0.98 18.90 0.52
CA ARG A 360 0.43 17.57 0.79
C ARG A 360 0.38 17.27 2.29
N ALA A 361 1.48 17.50 3.02
CA ALA A 361 1.55 17.26 4.45
C ALA A 361 0.57 18.16 5.23
N MET A 362 0.54 19.46 4.91
CA MET A 362 -0.37 20.43 5.52
C MET A 362 -1.83 20.04 5.31
N ARG A 363 -2.23 19.66 4.10
CA ARG A 363 -3.62 19.26 3.84
C ARG A 363 -4.02 18.02 4.62
N VAL A 364 -3.12 17.04 4.71
CA VAL A 364 -3.37 15.76 5.37
C VAL A 364 -3.43 15.92 6.90
N GLU A 365 -2.59 16.78 7.47
CA GLU A 365 -2.48 16.99 8.92
C GLU A 365 -3.32 18.15 9.46
N ALA A 366 -3.86 19.02 8.61
CA ALA A 366 -4.67 20.16 9.03
C ALA A 366 -5.93 19.73 9.81
N ALA A 367 -6.25 20.51 10.85
CA ALA A 367 -7.44 20.29 11.67
C ALA A 367 -8.76 20.50 10.88
N SER A 368 -8.72 21.35 9.84
CA SER A 368 -9.84 21.61 8.94
C SER A 368 -9.33 22.08 7.57
N PRO A 369 -10.11 21.93 6.49
CA PRO A 369 -9.74 22.42 5.17
C PRO A 369 -9.59 23.95 5.12
N ASP A 370 -10.30 24.71 5.96
CA ASP A 370 -10.16 26.18 6.06
C ASP A 370 -8.77 26.58 6.55
N VAL A 371 -8.28 25.92 7.61
CA VAL A 371 -6.93 26.17 8.15
C VAL A 371 -5.89 25.88 7.07
N PHE A 372 -6.02 24.75 6.36
CA PHE A 372 -5.13 24.44 5.26
C PHE A 372 -5.16 25.51 4.16
N LEU A 373 -6.34 25.93 3.70
CA LEU A 373 -6.46 26.92 2.62
C LEU A 373 -5.91 28.28 3.03
N GLY A 374 -6.05 28.67 4.30
CA GLY A 374 -5.43 29.87 4.85
C GLY A 374 -3.90 29.78 4.86
N ASP A 375 -3.35 28.68 5.38
CA ASP A 375 -1.91 28.49 5.51
C ASP A 375 -1.22 28.22 4.15
N ALA A 376 -1.94 27.69 3.17
CA ALA A 376 -1.42 27.37 1.84
C ALA A 376 -1.12 28.62 0.99
N VAL A 377 -1.72 29.78 1.29
CA VAL A 377 -1.57 31.03 0.51
C VAL A 377 -0.09 31.42 0.38
N ASP A 378 0.65 31.37 1.48
CA ASP A 378 2.06 31.75 1.50
C ASP A 378 2.94 30.87 0.58
N ILE A 379 2.57 29.59 0.42
CA ILE A 379 3.28 28.66 -0.45
C ILE A 379 2.88 28.90 -1.91
N VAL A 380 1.59 29.09 -2.18
CA VAL A 380 1.06 29.32 -3.52
C VAL A 380 1.58 30.63 -4.10
N ASP A 381 1.69 31.70 -3.30
CA ASP A 381 2.18 33.00 -3.75
C ASP A 381 3.68 32.99 -4.11
N ARG A 382 4.46 32.06 -3.53
CA ARG A 382 5.90 31.94 -3.74
C ARG A 382 6.27 30.92 -4.81
N ALA A 383 5.41 29.95 -5.08
CA ALA A 383 5.67 28.86 -6.02
C ALA A 383 5.08 29.16 -7.42
N PRO A 384 5.72 28.69 -8.50
CA PRO A 384 5.11 28.77 -9.82
C PRO A 384 3.83 27.91 -9.84
N MET A 385 2.80 28.42 -10.50
CA MET A 385 1.52 27.72 -10.64
C MET A 385 1.74 26.41 -11.41
N THR A 386 1.39 25.27 -10.81
CA THR A 386 1.52 23.95 -11.42
C THR A 386 0.26 23.11 -11.20
N LEU A 387 0.07 22.10 -12.05
CA LEU A 387 -1.06 21.18 -11.97
C LEU A 387 -1.17 20.52 -10.59
N SER A 388 -0.04 20.14 -10.00
CA SER A 388 -0.01 19.49 -8.69
C SER A 388 -0.37 20.42 -7.53
N ILE A 389 -0.05 21.72 -7.61
CA ILE A 389 -0.48 22.70 -6.60
C ILE A 389 -2.00 22.84 -6.67
N GLU A 390 -2.54 23.09 -7.86
CA GLU A 390 -3.99 23.22 -8.05
C GLU A 390 -4.75 21.96 -7.67
N TYR A 391 -4.18 20.78 -7.93
CA TYR A 391 -4.76 19.51 -7.49
C TYR A 391 -4.94 19.47 -5.97
N GLU A 392 -3.91 19.78 -5.19
CA GLU A 392 -4.01 19.77 -3.72
C GLU A 392 -5.02 20.81 -3.22
N LEU A 393 -5.12 21.97 -3.87
CA LEU A 393 -6.14 22.99 -3.57
C LEU A 393 -7.57 22.50 -3.88
N ILE A 394 -7.80 21.85 -5.02
CA ILE A 394 -9.11 21.27 -5.37
C ILE A 394 -9.53 20.23 -4.33
N VAL A 395 -8.62 19.35 -3.91
CA VAL A 395 -8.94 18.33 -2.89
C VAL A 395 -9.45 19.01 -1.61
N ALA A 396 -8.76 20.05 -1.15
CA ALA A 396 -9.18 20.79 0.04
C ALA A 396 -10.49 21.55 -0.14
N LYS A 397 -10.68 22.23 -1.29
CA LYS A 397 -11.92 22.95 -1.61
C LYS A 397 -13.14 22.01 -1.68
N VAL A 398 -12.97 20.79 -2.19
CA VAL A 398 -14.04 19.76 -2.20
C VAL A 398 -14.35 19.28 -0.78
N GLN A 399 -13.34 19.12 0.07
CA GLN A 399 -13.56 18.78 1.49
C GLN A 399 -14.26 19.93 2.23
N LEU A 400 -13.86 21.18 1.96
CA LEU A 400 -14.48 22.37 2.49
C LEU A 400 -15.96 22.47 2.10
N LEU A 401 -16.27 22.21 0.83
CA LEU A 401 -17.64 22.18 0.34
C LEU A 401 -18.51 21.24 1.18
N GLY A 402 -17.98 20.09 1.60
CA GLY A 402 -18.67 19.14 2.47
C GLY A 402 -19.08 19.71 3.84
N LEU A 403 -18.35 20.70 4.37
CA LEU A 403 -18.65 21.36 5.64
C LEU A 403 -19.72 22.46 5.49
N PHE A 404 -19.82 23.09 4.31
CA PHE A 404 -20.68 24.25 4.06
C PHE A 404 -21.83 23.96 3.09
N LEU A 405 -22.21 22.68 2.90
CA LEU A 405 -23.29 22.29 1.98
C LEU A 405 -24.63 23.00 2.27
N ASP A 406 -24.91 23.29 3.55
CA ASP A 406 -26.18 23.88 3.99
C ASP A 406 -26.19 25.43 3.90
N ASP A 407 -25.03 26.06 3.71
CA ASP A 407 -24.94 27.51 3.49
C ASP A 407 -24.84 27.81 1.99
N ALA A 408 -25.95 28.28 1.43
CA ALA A 408 -26.07 28.58 0.00
C ALA A 408 -25.07 29.64 -0.49
N SER A 409 -24.68 30.60 0.37
CA SER A 409 -23.75 31.67 0.00
C SER A 409 -22.30 31.15 -0.09
N SER A 410 -21.86 30.46 0.97
CA SER A 410 -20.52 29.87 1.05
C SER A 410 -20.32 28.74 0.05
N SER A 411 -21.30 27.82 -0.08
CA SER A 411 -21.24 26.75 -1.08
C SER A 411 -21.21 27.30 -2.51
N GLY A 412 -21.96 28.37 -2.80
CA GLY A 412 -21.94 29.05 -4.10
C GLY A 412 -20.55 29.55 -4.47
N ALA A 413 -19.88 30.26 -3.55
CA ALA A 413 -18.51 30.73 -3.74
C ALA A 413 -17.51 29.58 -3.94
N ILE A 414 -17.61 28.52 -3.12
CA ILE A 414 -16.72 27.35 -3.23
C ILE A 414 -16.89 26.65 -4.59
N TYR A 415 -18.11 26.54 -5.11
CA TYR A 415 -18.35 26.00 -6.44
C TYR A 415 -17.68 26.85 -7.55
N ASP A 416 -17.79 28.17 -7.47
CA ASP A 416 -17.16 29.04 -8.48
C ASP A 416 -15.62 28.97 -8.40
N ASP A 417 -15.06 28.90 -7.21
CA ASP A 417 -13.63 28.69 -6.98
C ASP A 417 -13.14 27.33 -7.51
N LEU A 418 -13.94 26.27 -7.37
CA LEU A 418 -13.64 24.95 -7.93
C LEU A 418 -13.61 24.98 -9.46
N LEU A 419 -14.52 25.71 -10.11
CA LEU A 419 -14.49 25.90 -11.57
C LEU A 419 -13.25 26.67 -12.01
N GLN A 420 -12.87 27.71 -11.27
CA GLN A 420 -11.68 28.49 -11.59
C GLN A 420 -10.41 27.63 -11.47
N SER A 421 -10.27 26.86 -10.39
CA SER A 421 -9.16 25.91 -10.25
C SER A 421 -9.16 24.83 -11.34
N LEU A 422 -10.32 24.31 -11.72
CA LEU A 422 -10.41 23.33 -12.81
C LEU A 422 -9.95 23.94 -14.15
N ARG A 423 -10.35 25.19 -14.44
CA ARG A 423 -9.89 25.90 -15.64
C ARG A 423 -8.37 26.09 -15.65
N ALA A 424 -7.78 26.47 -14.52
CA ALA A 424 -6.33 26.58 -14.38
C ALA A 424 -5.64 25.23 -14.65
N ILE A 425 -6.16 24.13 -14.11
CA ILE A 425 -5.63 22.78 -14.37
C ILE A 425 -5.73 22.40 -15.86
N VAL A 426 -6.81 22.77 -16.54
CA VAL A 426 -6.97 22.52 -17.98
C VAL A 426 -5.95 23.30 -18.83
N GLU A 427 -5.61 24.52 -18.44
CA GLU A 427 -4.57 25.32 -19.09
C GLU A 427 -3.17 24.69 -18.92
N LEU A 428 -2.93 24.09 -17.75
CA LEU A 428 -1.68 23.43 -17.37
C LEU A 428 -1.59 21.96 -17.82
N ARG A 429 -2.50 21.50 -18.68
CA ARG A 429 -2.61 20.08 -19.03
C ARG A 429 -1.33 19.53 -19.68
N PRO A 430 -0.97 18.26 -19.40
CA PRO A 430 0.08 17.57 -20.14
C PRO A 430 -0.31 17.45 -21.62
N ARG A 431 0.48 18.03 -22.53
CA ARG A 431 0.26 17.88 -23.98
C ARG A 431 1.10 16.71 -24.48
N GLU A 432 0.44 15.66 -24.94
CA GLU A 432 1.13 14.54 -25.58
C GLU A 432 1.66 14.98 -26.95
N GLY A 433 3.00 14.98 -27.12
CA GLY A 433 3.63 15.08 -28.43
C GLY A 433 4.14 16.45 -28.91
N VAL A 434 4.29 17.47 -28.06
CA VAL A 434 4.89 18.76 -28.48
C VAL A 434 6.37 18.90 -28.10
N ASP A 435 6.80 18.27 -27.00
CA ASP A 435 8.17 18.43 -26.49
C ASP A 435 9.15 17.33 -26.95
N GLY A 436 8.71 16.40 -27.81
CA GLY A 436 9.54 15.29 -28.31
C GLY A 436 10.43 15.62 -29.52
N ASP A 437 10.16 16.71 -30.24
CA ASP A 437 10.76 16.95 -31.57
C ASP A 437 11.82 18.06 -31.62
N THR A 438 12.22 18.66 -30.49
CA THR A 438 13.24 19.74 -30.48
C THR A 438 14.52 19.45 -29.70
N ALA A 439 14.70 18.24 -29.16
CA ALA A 439 15.87 17.90 -28.33
C ALA A 439 16.68 16.69 -28.84
N ALA A 440 16.72 16.44 -30.15
CA ALA A 440 17.58 15.40 -30.73
C ALA A 440 18.28 15.90 -32.00
N ALA A 441 19.37 16.66 -31.83
CA ALA A 441 20.55 16.61 -32.72
C ALA A 441 21.67 17.56 -32.25
N THR A 442 22.33 17.23 -31.14
CA THR A 442 23.78 17.43 -31.04
C THR A 442 24.39 16.20 -30.38
N ASP A 443 24.76 15.25 -31.24
CA ASP A 443 25.68 14.16 -30.95
C ASP A 443 27.00 14.73 -30.40
N ALA A 444 27.34 14.40 -29.15
CA ALA A 444 28.71 14.12 -28.76
C ALA A 444 28.76 13.51 -27.34
N THR A 445 29.46 12.36 -27.28
CA THR A 445 30.06 11.72 -26.10
C THR A 445 29.21 10.70 -25.33
N GLN A 446 29.28 9.45 -25.81
CA GLN A 446 29.03 8.22 -25.06
C GLN A 446 29.98 8.10 -23.86
N GLN A 447 29.47 8.22 -22.63
CA GLN A 447 29.92 7.51 -21.41
C GLN A 447 29.18 7.97 -20.14
N VAL A 448 27.89 7.63 -19.93
CA VAL A 448 27.29 7.43 -18.58
C VAL A 448 26.02 6.55 -18.73
N SER A 449 26.15 5.23 -18.69
CA SER A 449 25.03 4.29 -18.93
C SER A 449 24.25 3.87 -17.67
N GLY A 450 24.23 4.71 -16.62
CA GLY A 450 23.54 4.41 -15.36
C GLY A 450 22.60 5.51 -14.86
N GLU A 451 22.96 6.78 -15.05
CA GLU A 451 22.17 7.94 -14.56
C GLU A 451 21.05 8.32 -15.54
N ALA A 452 21.30 8.25 -16.85
CA ALA A 452 20.29 8.55 -17.87
C ALA A 452 19.06 7.60 -17.85
N ALA A 453 19.25 6.35 -17.41
CA ALA A 453 18.14 5.40 -17.27
C ALA A 453 17.25 5.72 -16.05
N GLY A 454 17.85 6.23 -14.96
CA GLY A 454 17.11 6.65 -13.77
C GLY A 454 16.33 7.94 -13.98
N GLU A 455 16.89 8.90 -14.71
CA GLU A 455 16.22 10.17 -15.02
C GLU A 455 15.02 9.98 -15.96
N ALA A 456 15.13 9.06 -16.94
CA ALA A 456 14.03 8.72 -17.84
C ALA A 456 12.87 8.03 -17.09
N GLU A 457 13.18 7.09 -16.19
CA GLU A 457 12.18 6.45 -15.31
C GLU A 457 11.50 7.51 -14.40
N GLU A 458 12.27 8.44 -13.83
CA GLU A 458 11.74 9.51 -12.99
C GLU A 458 10.83 10.49 -13.75
N GLU A 459 11.16 10.83 -14.99
CA GLU A 459 10.35 11.71 -15.82
C GLU A 459 9.04 11.04 -16.26
N GLU A 460 9.10 9.76 -16.64
CA GLU A 460 7.91 8.98 -16.99
C GLU A 460 6.97 8.84 -15.78
N GLU A 461 7.52 8.54 -14.60
CA GLU A 461 6.76 8.51 -13.35
C GLU A 461 6.13 9.87 -13.03
N ARG A 462 6.82 10.99 -13.27
CA ARG A 462 6.28 12.34 -13.06
C ARG A 462 5.07 12.58 -13.98
N LYS A 463 5.20 12.26 -15.27
CA LYS A 463 4.11 12.41 -16.25
C LYS A 463 2.92 11.52 -15.91
N ALA A 464 3.17 10.29 -15.45
CA ALA A 464 2.12 9.38 -15.00
C ALA A 464 1.36 9.94 -13.79
N LEU A 465 2.07 10.47 -12.79
CA LEU A 465 1.46 11.11 -11.62
C LEU A 465 0.63 12.34 -12.01
N GLU A 466 1.15 13.20 -12.89
CA GLU A 466 0.42 14.39 -13.34
C GLU A 466 -0.85 14.03 -14.11
N ARG A 467 -0.82 13.01 -14.96
CA ARG A 467 -2.03 12.46 -15.62
C ARG A 467 -3.03 11.92 -14.61
N GLN A 468 -2.57 11.18 -13.61
CA GLN A 468 -3.42 10.66 -12.54
C GLN A 468 -4.08 11.80 -11.76
N GLN A 469 -3.32 12.81 -11.35
CA GLN A 469 -3.83 13.99 -10.65
C GLN A 469 -4.82 14.79 -11.50
N PHE A 470 -4.56 14.91 -12.80
CA PHE A 470 -5.46 15.58 -13.76
C PHE A 470 -6.82 14.86 -13.86
N GLN A 471 -6.79 13.53 -13.99
CA GLN A 471 -7.98 12.67 -14.02
C GLN A 471 -8.75 12.73 -12.70
N GLU A 472 -8.04 12.68 -11.58
CA GLU A 472 -8.63 12.69 -10.24
C GLU A 472 -9.23 14.05 -9.90
N ALA A 473 -8.59 15.16 -10.27
CA ALA A 473 -9.15 16.51 -10.10
C ALA A 473 -10.52 16.64 -10.78
N HIS A 474 -10.64 16.19 -12.03
CA HIS A 474 -11.91 16.20 -12.75
C HIS A 474 -12.95 15.32 -12.05
N ARG A 475 -12.57 14.11 -11.61
CA ARG A 475 -13.47 13.20 -10.88
C ARG A 475 -14.01 13.85 -9.60
N LEU A 476 -13.16 14.51 -8.82
CA LEU A 476 -13.52 15.20 -7.59
C LEU A 476 -14.50 16.34 -7.84
N VAL A 477 -14.21 17.21 -8.81
CA VAL A 477 -15.10 18.33 -9.17
C VAL A 477 -16.43 17.82 -9.72
N LEU A 478 -16.43 16.84 -10.62
CA LEU A 478 -17.66 16.23 -11.14
C LEU A 478 -18.53 15.66 -10.02
N THR A 479 -17.92 14.94 -9.08
CA THR A 479 -18.63 14.37 -7.94
C THR A 479 -19.22 15.46 -7.05
N ALA A 480 -18.46 16.52 -6.77
CA ALA A 480 -18.92 17.66 -5.97
C ALA A 480 -20.11 18.39 -6.62
N PHE A 481 -20.09 18.57 -7.93
CA PHE A 481 -21.14 19.27 -8.67
C PHE A 481 -22.39 18.40 -8.86
N ALA A 482 -22.22 17.09 -9.08
CA ALA A 482 -23.33 16.14 -9.17
C ALA A 482 -24.13 16.02 -7.86
N ARG A 483 -23.48 16.24 -6.70
CA ARG A 483 -24.13 16.29 -5.39
C ARG A 483 -24.92 17.58 -5.14
N SER A 484 -24.71 18.61 -5.96
CA SER A 484 -25.42 19.88 -5.80
C SER A 484 -26.92 19.71 -6.08
N GLN A 485 -27.75 20.42 -5.30
CA GLN A 485 -29.19 20.49 -5.56
C GLN A 485 -29.51 21.45 -6.72
N LEU A 486 -28.61 22.38 -7.03
CA LEU A 486 -28.80 23.40 -8.07
C LEU A 486 -28.65 22.80 -9.47
N GLU A 487 -29.64 23.06 -10.33
CA GLU A 487 -29.65 22.57 -11.71
C GLU A 487 -28.50 23.13 -12.55
N GLU A 488 -28.12 24.39 -12.33
CA GLU A 488 -26.98 25.02 -13.02
C GLU A 488 -25.67 24.27 -12.77
N ARG A 489 -25.43 23.81 -11.54
CA ARG A 489 -24.22 23.05 -11.16
C ARG A 489 -24.25 21.65 -11.76
N LEU A 490 -25.41 21.02 -11.82
CA LEU A 490 -25.58 19.74 -12.51
C LEU A 490 -25.34 19.87 -14.02
N ASN A 491 -25.75 20.99 -14.63
CA ASN A 491 -25.47 21.29 -16.04
C ASN A 491 -23.97 21.47 -16.28
N GLN A 492 -23.28 22.18 -15.37
CA GLN A 492 -21.83 22.33 -15.41
C GLN A 492 -21.11 20.98 -15.28
N ALA A 493 -21.55 20.09 -14.37
CA ALA A 493 -21.00 18.73 -14.26
C ALA A 493 -21.13 17.96 -15.57
N TYR A 494 -22.30 18.01 -16.22
CA TYR A 494 -22.49 17.40 -17.53
C TYR A 494 -21.55 17.97 -18.59
N THR A 495 -21.41 19.30 -18.66
CA THR A 495 -20.48 19.94 -19.60
C THR A 495 -19.03 19.52 -19.34
N ILE A 496 -18.58 19.48 -18.09
CA ILE A 496 -17.23 19.03 -17.71
C ILE A 496 -17.00 17.60 -18.21
N LEU A 497 -17.95 16.69 -17.97
CA LEU A 497 -17.84 15.30 -18.42
C LEU A 497 -17.76 15.20 -19.95
N VAL A 498 -18.59 15.95 -20.68
CA VAL A 498 -18.55 15.99 -22.16
C VAL A 498 -17.19 16.49 -22.65
N THR A 499 -16.57 17.44 -21.93
CA THR A 499 -15.26 17.97 -22.30
C THR A 499 -14.09 17.02 -22.09
N HIS A 500 -14.26 15.92 -21.35
CA HIS A 500 -13.21 14.89 -21.19
C HIS A 500 -12.68 14.40 -22.54
N LYS A 501 -13.56 14.31 -23.56
CA LYS A 501 -13.19 13.95 -24.93
C LYS A 501 -12.14 14.86 -25.55
N TYR A 502 -12.18 16.16 -25.25
CA TYR A 502 -11.25 17.16 -25.77
C TYR A 502 -9.97 17.29 -24.91
N HIS A 503 -10.02 16.80 -23.68
CA HIS A 503 -8.92 16.84 -22.73
C HIS A 503 -8.10 15.54 -22.70
N GLY A 504 -8.50 14.49 -23.44
CA GLY A 504 -7.82 13.20 -23.46
C GLY A 504 -8.01 12.42 -22.15
N LEU A 505 -9.09 12.70 -21.41
CA LEU A 505 -9.42 12.04 -20.15
C LEU A 505 -10.22 10.78 -20.40
N VAL A 506 -9.95 9.72 -19.64
CA VAL A 506 -10.74 8.49 -19.71
C VAL A 506 -12.05 8.69 -18.95
N ILE A 507 -13.18 8.31 -19.53
CA ILE A 507 -14.47 8.36 -18.84
C ILE A 507 -14.59 7.08 -18.00
N THR A 508 -14.25 7.19 -16.71
CA THR A 508 -14.33 6.09 -15.75
C THR A 508 -15.71 6.00 -15.11
N LYS A 509 -16.07 4.80 -14.63
CA LYS A 509 -17.33 4.57 -13.89
C LYS A 509 -17.46 5.49 -12.68
N ASP A 510 -16.37 5.69 -11.95
CA ASP A 510 -16.35 6.54 -10.75
C ASP A 510 -16.63 8.01 -11.04
N ALA A 511 -16.28 8.49 -12.24
CA ALA A 511 -16.59 9.85 -12.68
C ALA A 511 -18.06 10.01 -13.12
N VAL A 512 -18.63 8.95 -13.68
CA VAL A 512 -19.95 8.97 -14.34
C VAL A 512 -21.09 8.65 -13.39
N ASN A 513 -20.91 7.70 -12.48
CA ASN A 513 -21.95 7.21 -11.59
C ASN A 513 -22.58 8.31 -10.71
N PRO A 514 -21.83 9.25 -10.11
CA PRO A 514 -22.42 10.35 -9.36
C PRO A 514 -23.39 11.19 -10.20
N LEU A 515 -23.02 11.42 -11.48
CA LEU A 515 -23.82 12.22 -12.40
C LEU A 515 -25.05 11.45 -12.92
N LEU A 516 -24.91 10.15 -13.24
CA LEU A 516 -26.02 9.29 -13.63
C LEU A 516 -27.06 9.16 -12.51
N ASP A 517 -26.62 8.99 -11.27
CA ASP A 517 -27.53 8.92 -10.12
C ASP A 517 -28.31 10.23 -9.95
N ALA A 518 -27.63 11.37 -9.98
CA ALA A 518 -28.28 12.69 -9.86
C ALA A 518 -29.28 12.98 -10.98
N LEU A 519 -28.91 12.69 -12.24
CA LEU A 519 -29.76 12.93 -13.42
C LEU A 519 -30.93 11.93 -13.50
N SER A 520 -30.71 10.66 -13.15
CA SER A 520 -31.75 9.63 -13.20
C SER A 520 -32.88 9.88 -12.20
N ARG A 521 -32.57 10.43 -11.02
CA ARG A 521 -33.58 10.87 -10.02
C ARG A 521 -34.47 12.00 -10.54
N ARG A 522 -34.00 12.77 -11.52
CA ARG A 522 -34.74 13.87 -12.16
C ARG A 522 -35.47 13.44 -13.44
N GLY A 523 -35.26 12.21 -13.92
CA GLY A 523 -35.81 11.75 -15.20
C GLY A 523 -35.17 12.43 -16.42
N ASP A 524 -33.92 12.87 -16.29
CA ASP A 524 -33.26 13.63 -17.35
C ASP A 524 -32.80 12.72 -18.51
N CYS A 525 -33.01 13.16 -19.75
CA CYS A 525 -32.62 12.39 -20.93
C CYS A 525 -31.10 12.35 -21.17
N ARG A 526 -30.33 13.25 -20.54
CA ARG A 526 -28.86 13.29 -20.63
C ARG A 526 -28.19 12.02 -20.09
N VAL A 527 -28.87 11.23 -19.25
CA VAL A 527 -28.41 9.92 -18.77
C VAL A 527 -28.06 9.00 -19.95
N PHE A 528 -28.86 9.02 -21.03
CA PHE A 528 -28.61 8.22 -22.23
C PHE A 528 -27.37 8.71 -23.00
N ASN A 529 -27.23 10.03 -23.15
CA ASN A 529 -26.06 10.62 -23.81
C ASN A 529 -24.75 10.29 -23.08
N ILE A 530 -24.79 10.22 -21.74
CA ILE A 530 -23.62 9.85 -20.93
C ILE A 530 -23.21 8.40 -21.20
N VAL A 531 -24.19 7.49 -21.29
CA VAL A 531 -23.93 6.09 -21.63
C VAL A 531 -23.34 5.96 -23.04
N ASP A 532 -23.85 6.72 -24.01
CA ASP A 532 -23.28 6.78 -25.36
C ASP A 532 -21.82 7.26 -25.31
N LEU A 533 -21.50 8.28 -24.52
CA LEU A 533 -20.12 8.74 -24.32
C LEU A 533 -19.24 7.64 -23.72
N CYS A 534 -19.72 6.91 -22.70
CA CYS A 534 -18.94 5.83 -22.07
C CYS A 534 -18.60 4.71 -23.06
N VAL A 535 -19.59 4.29 -23.88
CA VAL A 535 -19.43 3.19 -24.83
C VAL A 535 -18.62 3.61 -26.04
N LEU A 536 -18.96 4.76 -26.67
CA LEU A 536 -18.35 5.20 -27.92
C LEU A 536 -16.93 5.75 -27.73
N TYR A 537 -16.66 6.43 -26.61
CA TYR A 537 -15.39 7.11 -26.40
C TYR A 537 -14.40 6.31 -25.54
N SER A 538 -14.88 5.66 -24.48
CA SER A 538 -14.01 4.95 -23.53
C SER A 538 -14.09 3.43 -23.63
N GLY A 539 -14.89 2.90 -24.57
CA GLY A 539 -15.03 1.45 -24.77
C GLY A 539 -15.53 0.70 -23.53
N SER A 540 -16.15 1.41 -22.58
CA SER A 540 -16.52 0.85 -21.29
C SER A 540 -17.79 0.01 -21.41
N HIS A 541 -17.79 -1.16 -20.75
CA HIS A 541 -18.96 -2.02 -20.70
C HIS A 541 -20.04 -1.44 -19.76
N ILE A 542 -21.29 -1.45 -20.23
CA ILE A 542 -22.46 -1.08 -19.44
C ILE A 542 -22.74 -2.22 -18.43
N ASP A 543 -22.76 -1.88 -17.15
CA ASP A 543 -23.14 -2.79 -16.06
C ASP A 543 -24.61 -2.63 -15.65
N TYR A 544 -25.08 -3.53 -14.78
CA TYR A 544 -26.45 -3.48 -14.27
C TYR A 544 -26.74 -2.21 -13.47
N ASP A 545 -25.75 -1.62 -12.79
CA ASP A 545 -25.92 -0.34 -12.07
C ASP A 545 -26.24 0.80 -13.03
N THR A 546 -25.52 0.87 -14.16
CA THR A 546 -25.83 1.82 -15.24
C THR A 546 -27.23 1.59 -15.81
N LEU A 547 -27.64 0.33 -16.01
CA LEU A 547 -29.00 0.01 -16.47
C LEU A 547 -30.08 0.43 -15.47
N ILE A 548 -29.84 0.30 -14.16
CA ILE A 548 -30.75 0.78 -13.11
C ILE A 548 -30.96 2.29 -13.27
N TYR A 549 -29.92 3.08 -13.51
CA TYR A 549 -30.06 4.52 -13.72
C TYR A 549 -30.89 4.86 -14.97
N LEU A 550 -30.72 4.13 -16.08
CA LEU A 550 -31.50 4.34 -17.31
C LEU A 550 -32.98 4.04 -17.10
N PHE A 551 -33.32 2.90 -16.49
CA PHE A 551 -34.72 2.56 -16.21
C PHE A 551 -35.34 3.49 -15.16
N ARG A 552 -34.58 3.90 -14.15
CA ARG A 552 -35.02 4.92 -13.18
C ARG A 552 -35.34 6.23 -13.86
N ALA A 553 -34.49 6.69 -14.80
CA ALA A 553 -34.73 7.91 -15.55
C ALA A 553 -36.04 7.85 -16.36
N CYS A 554 -36.26 6.75 -17.10
CA CYS A 554 -37.51 6.54 -17.84
C CYS A 554 -38.74 6.50 -16.92
N ARG A 555 -38.63 5.85 -15.75
CA ARG A 555 -39.70 5.74 -14.76
C ARG A 555 -40.11 7.11 -14.22
N VAL A 556 -39.13 7.91 -13.81
CA VAL A 556 -39.36 9.27 -13.29
C VAL A 556 -39.94 10.18 -14.37
N ALA A 557 -39.42 10.11 -15.60
CA ALA A 557 -39.92 10.87 -16.74
C ALA A 557 -41.27 10.36 -17.28
N ARG A 558 -41.74 9.19 -16.82
CA ARG A 558 -42.88 8.44 -17.37
C ARG A 558 -42.75 8.16 -18.88
N ASP A 559 -41.53 7.98 -19.37
CA ASP A 559 -41.24 7.66 -20.77
C ASP A 559 -41.39 6.15 -21.03
N PHE A 560 -42.64 5.75 -21.26
CA PHE A 560 -43.01 4.36 -21.58
C PHE A 560 -42.30 3.84 -22.83
N TYR A 561 -42.25 4.66 -23.88
CA TYR A 561 -41.76 4.22 -25.19
C TYR A 561 -40.27 3.89 -25.12
N ARG A 562 -39.47 4.76 -24.51
CA ARG A 562 -38.03 4.56 -24.39
C ARG A 562 -37.68 3.40 -23.48
N ALA A 563 -38.37 3.23 -22.35
CA ALA A 563 -38.19 2.06 -21.49
C ALA A 563 -38.57 0.74 -22.20
N ARG A 564 -39.65 0.74 -23.00
CA ARG A 564 -40.05 -0.44 -23.77
C ARG A 564 -39.00 -0.80 -24.83
N THR A 565 -38.49 0.18 -25.56
CA THR A 565 -37.44 -0.05 -26.57
C THR A 565 -36.15 -0.56 -25.92
N LEU A 566 -35.73 0.06 -24.81
CA LEU A 566 -34.55 -0.40 -24.06
C LEU A 566 -34.71 -1.84 -23.56
N TYR A 567 -35.88 -2.17 -23.01
CA TYR A 567 -36.19 -3.53 -22.57
C TYR A 567 -36.18 -4.55 -23.72
N GLN A 568 -36.76 -4.20 -24.88
CA GLN A 568 -36.76 -5.07 -26.06
C GLN A 568 -35.33 -5.36 -26.53
N LEU A 569 -34.49 -4.33 -26.62
CA LEU A 569 -33.09 -4.46 -27.01
C LEU A 569 -32.29 -5.34 -26.03
N LEU A 570 -32.46 -5.13 -24.72
CA LEU A 570 -31.79 -5.94 -23.69
C LEU A 570 -32.26 -7.40 -23.69
N ARG A 571 -33.54 -7.65 -23.97
CA ARG A 571 -34.09 -9.00 -24.08
C ARG A 571 -33.54 -9.76 -25.29
N GLU A 572 -33.29 -9.06 -26.40
CA GLU A 572 -32.68 -9.64 -27.61
C GLU A 572 -31.18 -9.92 -27.40
N MET A 573 -30.47 -9.04 -26.69
CA MET A 573 -29.04 -9.18 -26.43
C MET A 573 -28.70 -10.16 -25.29
N ILE A 574 -29.51 -10.22 -24.23
CA ILE A 574 -29.24 -10.99 -23.02
C ILE A 574 -30.34 -12.05 -22.84
N PRO A 575 -30.08 -13.33 -23.16
CA PRO A 575 -31.03 -14.41 -22.93
C PRO A 575 -31.43 -14.49 -21.46
N GLY A 576 -32.74 -14.44 -21.20
CA GLY A 576 -33.26 -14.49 -19.82
C GLY A 576 -32.99 -13.23 -19.00
N PHE A 577 -32.82 -12.06 -19.62
CA PHE A 577 -32.55 -10.77 -18.95
C PHE A 577 -33.36 -10.56 -17.65
N LEU A 578 -34.68 -10.78 -17.67
CA LEU A 578 -35.53 -10.57 -16.49
C LEU A 578 -35.20 -11.48 -15.30
N LEU A 579 -34.62 -12.65 -15.51
CA LEU A 579 -34.21 -13.55 -14.43
C LEU A 579 -32.95 -13.06 -13.71
N ARG A 580 -32.11 -12.29 -14.42
CA ARG A 580 -30.83 -11.74 -13.90
C ARG A 580 -30.93 -10.26 -13.55
N ALA A 581 -32.00 -9.59 -13.96
CA ALA A 581 -32.18 -8.16 -13.73
C ALA A 581 -32.41 -7.87 -12.24
N PRO A 582 -31.75 -6.84 -11.68
CA PRO A 582 -32.05 -6.34 -10.34
C PRO A 582 -33.53 -5.96 -10.18
N GLU A 583 -34.07 -6.15 -8.97
CA GLU A 583 -35.49 -5.86 -8.65
C GLU A 583 -35.90 -4.43 -9.02
N ALA A 584 -35.01 -3.45 -8.82
CA ALA A 584 -35.25 -2.06 -9.18
C ALA A 584 -35.60 -1.85 -10.67
N ILE A 585 -35.09 -2.70 -11.57
CA ILE A 585 -35.44 -2.66 -13.00
C ILE A 585 -36.84 -3.24 -13.23
N LYS A 586 -37.18 -4.34 -12.54
CA LYS A 586 -38.51 -4.97 -12.63
C LYS A 586 -39.58 -4.02 -12.09
N ASP A 587 -39.35 -3.40 -10.94
CA ASP A 587 -40.23 -2.39 -10.34
C ASP A 587 -40.47 -1.23 -11.32
N ALA A 588 -39.41 -0.71 -11.93
CA ALA A 588 -39.51 0.36 -12.92
C ALA A 588 -40.36 -0.04 -14.14
N LEU A 589 -40.20 -1.27 -14.63
CA LEU A 589 -40.96 -1.79 -15.78
C LEU A 589 -42.42 -2.09 -15.43
N GLN A 590 -42.71 -2.54 -14.21
CA GLN A 590 -44.07 -2.76 -13.70
C GLN A 590 -44.80 -1.43 -13.48
N GLU A 591 -44.15 -0.44 -12.86
CA GLU A 591 -44.70 0.91 -12.67
C GLU A 591 -45.05 1.58 -14.01
N LEU A 592 -44.20 1.39 -15.04
CA LEU A 592 -44.45 1.86 -16.40
C LEU A 592 -45.46 0.99 -17.17
N LYS A 593 -46.00 -0.09 -16.59
CA LYS A 593 -46.95 -1.02 -17.22
C LYS A 593 -46.40 -1.71 -18.48
N ILE A 594 -45.07 -1.88 -18.55
CA ILE A 594 -44.40 -2.64 -19.62
C ILE A 594 -44.46 -4.13 -19.32
N LEU A 595 -44.30 -4.49 -18.04
CA LEU A 595 -44.53 -5.83 -17.54
C LEU A 595 -45.92 -5.91 -16.88
N PRO A 596 -46.61 -7.07 -16.97
CA PRO A 596 -47.79 -7.29 -16.15
C PRO A 596 -47.39 -7.22 -14.67
N PRO A 597 -48.25 -6.67 -13.78
CA PRO A 597 -48.00 -6.72 -12.34
C PRO A 597 -47.88 -8.18 -11.92
N GLU A 598 -46.98 -8.47 -10.98
CA GLU A 598 -46.88 -9.83 -10.44
C GLU A 598 -48.24 -10.25 -9.89
N PRO A 599 -48.71 -11.48 -10.22
CA PRO A 599 -49.97 -11.96 -9.69
C PRO A 599 -49.86 -11.98 -8.16
N ALA A 600 -50.78 -11.30 -7.48
CA ALA A 600 -50.84 -11.33 -6.02
C ALA A 600 -50.85 -12.79 -5.55
N HIS A 601 -49.72 -13.27 -5.03
CA HIS A 601 -49.65 -14.61 -4.50
C HIS A 601 -50.69 -14.73 -3.39
N LEU A 602 -51.44 -15.83 -3.38
CA LEU A 602 -52.46 -16.13 -2.35
C LEU A 602 -51.89 -16.17 -0.92
N PHE A 603 -50.56 -16.09 -0.78
CA PHE A 603 -49.84 -15.91 0.46
C PHE A 603 -49.06 -14.58 0.39
N PRO A 604 -49.43 -13.57 1.18
CA PRO A 604 -48.66 -12.33 1.24
C PRO A 604 -47.24 -12.61 1.76
N ALA A 605 -46.24 -11.95 1.19
CA ALA A 605 -44.82 -12.06 1.56
C ALA A 605 -44.52 -11.71 3.04
N SER A 606 -45.52 -11.27 3.82
CA SER A 606 -45.45 -11.15 5.28
C SER A 606 -45.39 -12.50 6.02
N LEU A 607 -45.44 -13.63 5.31
CA LEU A 607 -45.18 -14.98 5.84
C LEU A 607 -43.78 -15.51 5.49
N ALA A 608 -42.94 -14.74 4.79
CA ALA A 608 -41.52 -15.03 4.72
C ALA A 608 -40.91 -14.69 6.09
N VAL A 609 -40.90 -15.69 6.97
CA VAL A 609 -39.97 -15.74 8.10
C VAL A 609 -38.57 -15.57 7.51
N ASP A 610 -37.78 -14.65 8.07
CA ASP A 610 -36.37 -14.45 7.75
C ASP A 610 -35.67 -15.81 7.66
N GLY A 611 -35.29 -16.19 6.44
CA GLY A 611 -34.95 -17.57 6.10
C GLY A 611 -33.50 -17.71 5.67
N ASP A 612 -32.57 -17.46 6.57
CA ASP A 612 -31.16 -17.90 6.44
C ASP A 612 -30.97 -19.40 6.78
N GLU A 613 -32.06 -20.16 6.98
CA GLU A 613 -32.01 -21.58 7.34
C GLU A 613 -32.71 -22.54 6.34
N ALA A 614 -33.23 -22.07 5.21
CA ALA A 614 -33.96 -22.93 4.25
C ALA A 614 -33.14 -23.37 3.01
N ALA A 615 -31.82 -23.19 3.02
CA ALA A 615 -30.93 -23.65 1.92
C ALA A 615 -30.48 -25.12 2.04
N ALA A 616 -31.10 -25.91 2.93
CA ALA A 616 -30.69 -27.28 3.20
C ALA A 616 -31.86 -28.28 3.19
N ALA A 617 -32.60 -28.40 2.09
CA ALA A 617 -33.35 -29.62 1.76
C ALA A 617 -34.07 -29.53 0.39
N VAL A 618 -33.35 -29.57 -0.73
CA VAL A 618 -33.90 -30.20 -1.95
C VAL A 618 -32.75 -30.89 -2.70
N THR A 619 -32.42 -32.10 -2.29
CA THR A 619 -31.68 -33.06 -3.10
C THR A 619 -32.63 -33.73 -4.10
N TYR A 620 -32.13 -33.81 -5.33
CA TYR A 620 -32.56 -34.62 -6.47
C TYR A 620 -33.28 -35.93 -6.12
N GLU A 621 -34.46 -36.18 -6.70
CA GLU A 621 -34.92 -37.52 -7.08
C GLU A 621 -36.06 -37.47 -8.12
N GLY A 622 -35.96 -38.31 -9.14
CA GLY A 622 -37.13 -39.07 -9.60
C GLY A 622 -37.89 -38.59 -10.84
N VAL A 623 -37.39 -39.01 -11.99
CA VAL A 623 -38.04 -39.13 -13.30
C VAL A 623 -39.24 -40.12 -13.30
N LEU A 624 -40.29 -39.78 -14.07
CA LEU A 624 -41.35 -40.61 -14.74
C LEU A 624 -42.65 -41.09 -14.04
N ALA A 625 -43.75 -40.81 -14.77
CA ALA A 625 -45.04 -41.52 -14.89
C ALA A 625 -45.97 -41.54 -13.64
N ASP A 626 -47.30 -41.53 -13.73
CA ASP A 626 -48.17 -42.00 -14.79
C ASP A 626 -49.58 -41.38 -14.65
N GLU A 627 -50.32 -41.43 -15.75
CA GLU A 627 -51.73 -41.07 -15.89
C GLU A 627 -52.64 -41.95 -15.02
N ALA A 628 -53.65 -41.37 -14.35
CA ALA A 628 -54.97 -42.01 -14.18
C ALA A 628 -55.96 -41.18 -13.35
N LEU A 629 -57.08 -40.88 -13.99
CA LEU A 629 -58.45 -41.01 -13.45
C LEU A 629 -58.96 -39.93 -12.48
N THR A 630 -59.57 -38.93 -13.12
CA THR A 630 -60.92 -38.44 -12.84
C THR A 630 -61.82 -39.41 -12.06
N ALA A 631 -62.29 -39.00 -10.87
CA ALA A 631 -63.69 -39.08 -10.41
C ALA A 631 -63.79 -38.83 -8.89
N CYS A 632 -64.38 -37.69 -8.48
CA CYS A 632 -65.48 -37.64 -7.51
C CYS A 632 -65.81 -36.18 -7.16
N GLN A 633 -67.04 -35.78 -7.45
CA GLN A 633 -67.64 -34.52 -7.00
C GLN A 633 -68.28 -34.66 -5.62
N ARG A 634 -68.11 -33.58 -4.84
CA ARG A 634 -69.01 -32.98 -3.82
C ARG A 634 -69.24 -33.65 -2.46
N GLY A 635 -68.89 -32.90 -1.42
CA GLY A 635 -69.65 -32.75 -0.17
C GLY A 635 -69.27 -31.41 0.50
N PRO A 636 -70.23 -30.57 0.97
CA PRO A 636 -69.93 -29.28 1.56
C PRO A 636 -69.69 -29.34 3.08
N ILE A 637 -68.77 -28.48 3.53
CA ILE A 637 -68.79 -27.67 4.76
C ILE A 637 -69.09 -28.41 6.07
N ARG A 638 -68.06 -28.61 6.90
CA ARG A 638 -68.22 -28.72 8.36
C ARG A 638 -67.83 -27.39 9.00
N GLU A 639 -68.79 -26.86 9.73
CA GLU A 639 -68.75 -25.60 10.48
C GLU A 639 -67.70 -25.63 11.60
N LEU A 640 -67.12 -24.46 11.87
CA LEU A 640 -66.18 -24.17 12.95
C LEU A 640 -66.88 -24.24 14.32
N PRO A 641 -66.20 -24.64 15.42
CA PRO A 641 -66.72 -24.43 16.76
C PRO A 641 -66.53 -22.96 17.19
N THR A 642 -67.63 -22.30 17.50
CA THR A 642 -67.71 -20.99 18.16
C THR A 642 -67.40 -21.13 19.65
N THR A 643 -66.36 -20.45 20.13
CA THR A 643 -66.14 -20.23 21.57
C THR A 643 -66.91 -18.99 22.01
N HIS A 644 -67.97 -19.21 22.77
CA HIS A 644 -68.69 -18.16 23.49
C HIS A 644 -67.83 -17.58 24.61
N THR A 645 -67.74 -16.26 24.63
CA THR A 645 -67.24 -15.41 25.69
C THR A 645 -68.23 -15.40 26.87
N HIS A 646 -67.73 -15.66 28.07
CA HIS A 646 -68.39 -15.28 29.33
C HIS A 646 -67.80 -13.96 29.81
N THR A 647 -68.66 -12.93 29.94
CA THR A 647 -68.47 -11.85 30.93
C THR A 647 -69.81 -11.60 31.62
N LEU A 648 -69.73 -11.44 32.94
CA LEU A 648 -70.81 -11.21 33.89
C LEU A 648 -71.23 -9.74 33.90
N SER A 649 -72.53 -9.47 33.75
CA SER A 649 -73.35 -8.61 34.63
C SER A 649 -74.78 -8.58 34.12
#